data_AF-A0A2U1JYD6-F1
#
_entry.id   AF-A0A2U1JYD6-F1
#
_cell.length_a   1.000
_cell.length_b   1.000
_cell.length_c   1.000
_cell.angle_alpha   90.00
_cell.angle_beta   90.00
_cell.angle_gamma   90.00
#
_symmetry.space_group_name_H-M   'P 1'
#
loop_
_entity.id
_entity.type
_entity.pdbx_description
1 polymer ?
#
loop_
_entity_poly.entity_id
_entity_poly.type
_entity_poly.pdbx_seq_one_letter_code
_entity_poly.pdbx_strand_id
1 'polypeptide(L)'
;MKKITLLFFYLIPLLAFSQSNKEIIQKHLNSNTAKSGLSASDVNDWIIESEGTTSNSAITNCYVLQRYNGIEIFRSVSNFSIKNGQVVNADKKFVANVSKKASAKNPSLSVTEALKKAYEQLKISPTTSFAILETISKYKFVISNGLEKGEPVSANLVYFTTKEKTLVLAWDFTINTNAPEHKWSVRVDAQTGKILEKKDCIISCNFDKKKQISVVAADVLVDASPLTYKQLYSKRIAVVNEGTYNVIPFNYESPNHTARKLISNAANSTASPFGWHDTNGVLGSEYTITRGNNVWAQDDMDGDNDTAGTSPDGGASLVFDFPYLGANVAASNSLNAANTNLFYMNNVMHDVWYQYGFDEANGNFQKNNYGKGGAGNDFVHADAQDGSAASPQKMNNANFSSGNDGRNARMQMFLWNYSPPIKPLIVTSPSSIAGSYVVKQNGFNPGRVDLPVAPSFLQSDLVLYVNATNPADEGCFSPANGAALNGKMVILRRGGCNFSVKVKFAQDAGAIAVIVVNNKAGEITMSGADATITIPAISVSQEVGESLIAQMQTQAVNVKLQLESNPFVNSDGDFDNGIIAHEYGHGISTRLAGGRNNSSCLDNTDQMGEGWSDWIALMMQLKPGDVGTARRGIGTYVSSEPTDGLGIRDYPYSTDKGINPMTYANTNKYQYKDEEGVEQTEEHGTGAVWATVLWDLSWAYINKYSYDDNKYNGKGGNNKVMQVVLDGIKLQPCSPTFVSGRDAIIAADQAITGGQNFCMIWEVFAARGLGKNASAGDANVGNDQVEDFTMPSCVLAVKDFENEEVMKLYPNPSSGIVNIRVSQYIGKVSIQINDITGRVVYTLKDADFESEKTLDLSSLAKGVYILTMKGEGLNYVEKVIID
;
A
#
# COMPACT_ATOMS: atom_id res chain seq x y z
N MET A 1 -7.93 23.78 81.91
CA MET A 1 -7.02 23.90 80.74
C MET A 1 -6.70 22.50 80.24
N LYS A 2 -7.33 22.09 79.12
CA LYS A 2 -6.69 21.63 77.86
C LYS A 2 -5.89 20.33 78.03
N LYS A 3 -6.49 19.16 77.73
CA LYS A 3 -6.56 18.48 76.41
C LYS A 3 -5.19 18.34 75.74
N ILE A 4 -4.62 17.14 75.75
CA ILE A 4 -3.89 16.58 74.61
C ILE A 4 -4.30 15.12 74.47
N THR A 5 -5.19 14.88 73.53
CA THR A 5 -5.54 13.58 72.97
C THR A 5 -5.16 13.64 71.49
N LEU A 6 -4.82 12.49 70.90
CA LEU A 6 -4.72 12.19 69.46
C LEU A 6 -3.49 12.71 68.69
N LEU A 7 -2.71 11.78 68.11
CA LEU A 7 -2.73 11.50 66.66
C LEU A 7 -1.77 10.31 66.35
N PHE A 8 -2.29 9.07 66.38
CA PHE A 8 -1.67 7.94 65.68
C PHE A 8 -2.32 7.93 64.29
N PHE A 9 -1.70 8.60 63.32
CA PHE A 9 -2.15 8.56 61.93
C PHE A 9 -1.76 7.21 61.33
N TYR A 10 -2.79 6.44 60.97
CA TYR A 10 -2.72 5.29 60.08
C TYR A 10 -2.03 5.69 58.77
N LEU A 11 -0.81 5.21 58.53
CA LEU A 11 -0.25 5.08 57.18
C LEU A 11 -0.88 3.83 56.55
N ILE A 12 -2.06 4.01 55.95
CA ILE A 12 -2.59 3.04 54.97
C ILE A 12 -1.90 3.37 53.65
N PRO A 13 -1.20 2.43 52.99
CA PRO A 13 -0.79 2.64 51.62
C PRO A 13 -2.06 2.76 50.78
N LEU A 14 -2.27 3.93 50.18
CA LEU A 14 -3.18 4.10 49.04
C LEU A 14 -2.65 3.24 47.90
N LEU A 15 -2.93 1.94 47.95
CA LEU A 15 -2.96 1.10 46.76
C LEU A 15 -4.11 1.65 45.93
N ALA A 16 -3.80 2.50 44.97
CA ALA A 16 -4.69 2.75 43.85
C ALA A 16 -4.91 1.40 43.18
N PHE A 17 -6.03 0.75 43.49
CA PHE A 17 -6.49 -0.42 42.74
C PHE A 17 -6.77 0.06 41.32
N SER A 18 -5.82 -0.12 40.42
CA SER A 18 -6.10 -0.11 38.99
C SER A 18 -7.11 -1.23 38.73
N GLN A 19 -8.33 -0.88 38.31
CA GLN A 19 -9.32 -1.87 37.87
C GLN A 19 -8.77 -2.58 36.65
N SER A 20 -8.95 -3.90 36.59
CA SER A 20 -8.51 -4.65 35.40
C SER A 20 -9.33 -4.22 34.18
N ASN A 21 -8.73 -4.23 32.99
CA ASN A 21 -9.45 -3.97 31.72
C ASN A 21 -10.71 -4.84 31.60
N LYS A 22 -10.63 -6.08 32.12
CA LYS A 22 -11.75 -7.01 32.19
C LYS A 22 -12.93 -6.47 33.01
N GLU A 23 -12.67 -5.88 34.17
CA GLU A 23 -13.71 -5.28 35.03
C GLU A 23 -14.34 -4.05 34.38
N ILE A 24 -13.53 -3.21 33.73
CA ILE A 24 -13.99 -2.00 33.02
C ILE A 24 -14.95 -2.41 31.89
N ILE A 25 -14.55 -3.38 31.07
CA ILE A 25 -15.36 -3.90 29.96
C ILE A 25 -16.62 -4.59 30.49
N GLN A 26 -16.53 -5.42 31.55
CA GLN A 26 -17.70 -6.08 32.14
C GLN A 26 -18.71 -5.06 32.67
N LYS A 27 -18.24 -3.98 33.31
CA LYS A 27 -19.09 -2.88 33.78
C LYS A 27 -19.78 -2.18 32.61
N HIS A 28 -19.05 -1.92 31.51
CA HIS A 28 -19.63 -1.36 30.29
C HIS A 28 -20.70 -2.29 29.71
N LEU A 29 -20.38 -3.57 29.49
CA LEU A 29 -21.30 -4.59 28.98
C LEU A 29 -22.54 -4.79 29.86
N ASN A 30 -22.45 -4.50 31.16
CA ASN A 30 -23.57 -4.58 32.08
C ASN A 30 -24.51 -3.36 32.05
N SER A 31 -24.12 -2.26 31.39
CA SER A 31 -24.96 -1.07 31.25
C SER A 31 -26.17 -1.34 30.33
N ASN A 32 -27.29 -0.65 30.59
CA ASN A 32 -28.52 -0.79 29.79
C ASN A 32 -28.29 -0.45 28.30
N THR A 33 -27.41 0.51 28.02
CA THR A 33 -27.02 0.91 26.66
C THR A 33 -26.21 -0.17 25.97
N ALA A 34 -25.31 -0.86 26.69
CA ALA A 34 -24.50 -1.92 26.10
C ALA A 34 -25.29 -3.22 25.84
N LYS A 35 -26.29 -3.53 26.66
CA LYS A 35 -27.15 -4.73 26.55
C LYS A 35 -28.24 -4.67 25.48
N SER A 36 -28.40 -3.56 24.76
CA SER A 36 -29.41 -3.48 23.70
C SER A 36 -29.24 -4.62 22.68
N GLY A 37 -30.23 -5.53 22.61
CA GLY A 37 -30.21 -6.71 21.74
C GLY A 37 -29.47 -7.95 22.25
N LEU A 38 -28.85 -7.92 23.44
CA LEU A 38 -28.09 -9.04 24.03
C LEU A 38 -28.73 -9.54 25.33
N SER A 39 -28.75 -10.85 25.55
CA SER A 39 -29.18 -11.44 26.82
C SER A 39 -28.07 -11.36 27.87
N ALA A 40 -28.43 -11.47 29.15
CA ALA A 40 -27.43 -11.53 30.23
C ALA A 40 -26.45 -12.70 30.04
N SER A 41 -26.91 -13.84 29.50
CA SER A 41 -26.04 -14.98 29.20
C SER A 41 -25.05 -14.74 28.05
N ASP A 42 -25.36 -13.84 27.11
CA ASP A 42 -24.50 -13.59 25.95
C ASP A 42 -23.21 -12.84 26.33
N VAL A 43 -23.20 -12.11 27.46
CA VAL A 43 -22.07 -11.27 27.92
C VAL A 43 -21.37 -11.80 29.18
N ASN A 44 -21.61 -13.08 29.52
CA ASN A 44 -21.04 -13.73 30.71
C ASN A 44 -19.81 -14.59 30.43
N ASP A 45 -19.65 -15.09 29.19
CA ASP A 45 -18.51 -15.93 28.80
C ASP A 45 -17.75 -15.28 27.64
N TRP A 46 -16.66 -14.60 27.98
CA TRP A 46 -15.78 -13.92 27.03
C TRP A 46 -14.37 -13.80 27.60
N ILE A 47 -13.40 -13.57 26.72
CA ILE A 47 -12.00 -13.34 27.06
C ILE A 47 -11.45 -12.13 26.29
N ILE A 48 -10.43 -11.49 26.87
CA ILE A 48 -9.57 -10.57 26.12
C ILE A 48 -8.57 -11.47 25.39
N GLU A 49 -8.66 -11.52 24.06
CA GLU A 49 -7.77 -12.31 23.21
C GLU A 49 -6.41 -11.63 23.06
N SER A 50 -6.44 -10.30 22.92
CA SER A 50 -5.24 -9.46 22.91
C SER A 50 -5.59 -8.06 23.40
N GLU A 51 -4.59 -7.38 23.93
CA GLU A 51 -4.66 -5.96 24.26
C GLU A 51 -3.37 -5.28 23.80
N GLY A 52 -3.51 -4.04 23.35
CA GLY A 52 -2.40 -3.23 22.85
C GLY A 52 -2.61 -1.77 23.25
N THR A 53 -1.58 -1.15 23.82
CA THR A 53 -1.60 0.27 24.12
C THR A 53 -0.99 1.02 22.94
N THR A 54 -1.62 2.13 22.56
CA THR A 54 -0.99 3.08 21.64
C THR A 54 -0.13 4.03 22.47
N SER A 55 1.19 3.88 22.32
CA SER A 55 2.24 4.57 23.10
C SER A 55 2.04 6.09 23.18
N ASN A 56 1.44 6.70 22.16
CA ASN A 56 1.23 8.15 22.07
C ASN A 56 -0.15 8.65 22.52
N SER A 57 -1.16 7.78 22.70
CA SER A 57 -2.55 8.21 22.93
C SER A 57 -3.10 7.89 24.33
N ALA A 58 -2.38 7.05 25.09
CA ALA A 58 -2.82 6.44 26.35
C ALA A 58 -4.13 5.63 26.23
N ILE A 59 -4.49 5.19 25.02
CA ILE A 59 -5.61 4.30 24.76
C ILE A 59 -5.11 2.86 24.78
N THR A 60 -5.78 2.02 25.55
CA THR A 60 -5.59 0.57 25.50
C THR A 60 -6.74 -0.04 24.73
N ASN A 61 -6.45 -0.62 23.57
CA ASN A 61 -7.40 -1.38 22.78
C ASN A 61 -7.43 -2.81 23.29
N CYS A 62 -8.63 -3.30 23.57
CA CYS A 62 -8.88 -4.65 24.06
C CYS A 62 -9.75 -5.38 23.03
N TYR A 63 -9.21 -6.45 22.46
CA TYR A 63 -9.90 -7.30 21.50
C TYR A 63 -10.56 -8.45 22.27
N VAL A 64 -11.88 -8.46 22.29
CA VAL A 64 -12.69 -9.34 23.12
C VAL A 64 -13.38 -10.39 22.26
N LEU A 65 -13.11 -11.67 22.56
CA LEU A 65 -13.79 -12.80 21.94
C LEU A 65 -14.94 -13.29 22.83
N GLN A 66 -16.12 -13.44 22.22
CA GLN A 66 -17.25 -14.12 22.86
C GLN A 66 -17.02 -15.63 22.83
N ARG A 67 -17.40 -16.31 23.93
CA ARG A 67 -17.35 -17.76 24.03
C ARG A 67 -18.70 -18.33 24.43
N TYR A 68 -18.87 -19.62 24.20
CA TYR A 68 -20.00 -20.38 24.69
C TYR A 68 -19.51 -21.70 25.29
N ASN A 69 -19.69 -21.87 26.60
CA ASN A 69 -19.18 -23.02 27.37
C ASN A 69 -17.66 -23.20 27.20
N GLY A 70 -16.92 -22.08 27.12
CA GLY A 70 -15.46 -22.07 26.93
C GLY A 70 -14.97 -22.37 25.51
N ILE A 71 -15.86 -22.50 24.52
CA ILE A 71 -15.51 -22.62 23.09
C ILE A 71 -15.65 -21.24 22.44
N GLU A 72 -14.65 -20.83 21.66
CA GLU A 72 -14.61 -19.51 20.99
C GLU A 72 -15.66 -19.42 19.87
N ILE A 73 -16.34 -18.27 19.75
CA ILE A 73 -17.18 -17.98 18.59
C ILE A 73 -16.31 -17.27 17.54
N PHE A 74 -16.11 -17.92 16.40
CA PHE A 74 -15.26 -17.43 15.33
C PHE A 74 -15.76 -16.08 14.77
N ARG A 75 -14.84 -15.14 14.50
CA ARG A 75 -15.10 -13.74 14.08
C ARG A 75 -16.03 -12.93 14.99
N SER A 76 -16.22 -13.32 16.25
CA SER A 76 -16.98 -12.52 17.24
C SER A 76 -16.17 -11.42 17.93
N VAL A 77 -14.96 -11.11 17.41
CA VAL A 77 -14.05 -10.13 18.02
C VAL A 77 -14.72 -8.77 18.10
N SER A 78 -14.89 -8.29 19.33
CA SER A 78 -15.42 -6.98 19.67
C SER A 78 -14.29 -6.10 20.18
N ASN A 79 -14.19 -4.88 19.67
CA ASN A 79 -13.13 -3.97 20.06
C ASN A 79 -13.61 -3.03 21.16
N PHE A 80 -12.81 -2.88 22.22
CA PHE A 80 -13.04 -1.95 23.31
C PHE A 80 -11.82 -1.07 23.52
N SER A 81 -11.98 0.23 23.29
CA SER A 81 -10.93 1.22 23.53
C SER A 81 -11.12 1.83 24.91
N ILE A 82 -10.12 1.68 25.77
CA ILE A 82 -10.13 2.15 27.15
C ILE A 82 -9.18 3.33 27.29
N LYS A 83 -9.69 4.45 27.83
CA LYS A 83 -8.88 5.62 28.19
C LYS A 83 -9.31 6.11 29.58
N ASN A 84 -8.35 6.40 30.45
CA ASN A 84 -8.61 6.88 31.83
C ASN A 84 -9.59 5.99 32.63
N GLY A 85 -9.51 4.67 32.46
CA GLY A 85 -10.37 3.72 33.17
C GLY A 85 -11.83 3.65 32.69
N GLN A 86 -12.13 4.22 31.51
CA GLN A 86 -13.46 4.18 30.89
C GLN A 86 -13.37 3.72 29.44
N VAL A 87 -14.42 3.01 28.99
CA VAL A 87 -14.59 2.64 27.58
C VAL A 87 -14.99 3.90 26.80
N VAL A 88 -14.12 4.36 25.91
CA VAL A 88 -14.37 5.53 25.04
C VAL A 88 -14.94 5.15 23.68
N ASN A 89 -14.65 3.94 23.21
CA ASN A 89 -15.22 3.38 22.00
C ASN A 89 -15.48 1.89 22.20
N ALA A 90 -16.58 1.38 21.64
CA ALA A 90 -16.93 -0.03 21.67
C ALA A 90 -17.68 -0.43 20.40
N ASP A 91 -17.09 -1.32 19.61
CA ASP A 91 -17.78 -2.00 18.52
C ASP A 91 -18.06 -3.45 18.93
N LYS A 92 -19.34 -3.81 18.98
CA LYS A 92 -19.83 -5.06 19.56
C LYS A 92 -20.27 -6.00 18.45
N LYS A 93 -19.51 -7.09 18.27
CA LYS A 93 -19.86 -8.21 17.38
C LYS A 93 -20.39 -9.44 18.15
N PHE A 94 -20.82 -9.23 19.40
CA PHE A 94 -21.46 -10.28 20.20
C PHE A 94 -22.68 -10.86 19.47
N VAL A 95 -22.72 -12.18 19.36
CA VAL A 95 -23.85 -12.92 18.83
C VAL A 95 -24.95 -12.96 19.89
N ALA A 96 -26.13 -12.45 19.54
CA ALA A 96 -27.30 -12.50 20.41
C ALA A 96 -27.93 -13.90 20.45
N ASN A 97 -28.43 -14.29 21.63
CA ASN A 97 -29.16 -15.54 21.90
C ASN A 97 -28.35 -16.81 21.54
N VAL A 98 -27.08 -16.85 21.92
CA VAL A 98 -26.14 -17.94 21.58
C VAL A 98 -26.70 -19.32 21.94
N SER A 99 -27.30 -19.43 23.14
CA SER A 99 -27.85 -20.69 23.65
C SER A 99 -28.99 -21.28 22.80
N LYS A 100 -29.68 -20.46 22.01
CA LYS A 100 -30.74 -20.90 21.09
C LYS A 100 -30.22 -21.20 19.68
N LYS A 101 -29.02 -20.73 19.34
CA LYS A 101 -28.42 -20.84 18.00
C LYS A 101 -27.38 -21.95 17.89
N ALA A 102 -26.74 -22.35 18.99
CA ALA A 102 -25.74 -23.39 19.02
C ALA A 102 -26.39 -24.79 18.94
N SER A 103 -26.06 -25.54 17.91
CA SER A 103 -26.67 -26.85 17.62
C SER A 103 -26.02 -28.03 18.37
N ALA A 104 -24.70 -27.99 18.60
CA ALA A 104 -23.94 -29.06 19.26
C ALA A 104 -22.98 -28.50 20.33
N LYS A 105 -22.67 -29.32 21.36
CA LYS A 105 -21.79 -28.92 22.48
C LYS A 105 -20.46 -29.66 22.55
N ASN A 106 -20.36 -30.83 21.91
CA ASN A 106 -19.14 -31.64 21.88
C ASN A 106 -18.90 -32.12 20.44
N PRO A 107 -17.65 -32.18 19.97
CA PRO A 107 -17.32 -32.71 18.64
C PRO A 107 -17.55 -34.22 18.60
N SER A 108 -18.12 -34.73 17.50
CA SER A 108 -18.22 -36.19 17.26
C SER A 108 -17.00 -36.73 16.50
N LEU A 109 -16.30 -35.87 15.76
CA LEU A 109 -15.04 -36.19 15.09
C LEU A 109 -13.86 -35.66 15.91
N SER A 110 -12.84 -36.49 16.09
CA SER A 110 -11.56 -36.02 16.59
C SER A 110 -10.90 -35.03 15.63
N VAL A 111 -9.96 -34.24 16.14
CA VAL A 111 -9.27 -33.22 15.34
C VAL A 111 -8.51 -33.81 14.14
N THR A 112 -7.92 -35.00 14.28
CA THR A 112 -7.21 -35.70 13.20
C THR A 112 -8.17 -36.32 12.17
N GLU A 113 -9.33 -36.81 12.60
CA GLU A 113 -10.37 -37.31 11.67
C GLU A 113 -11.00 -36.18 10.86
N ALA A 114 -11.24 -35.03 11.48
CA ALA A 114 -11.72 -33.84 10.80
C ALA A 114 -10.69 -33.31 9.80
N LEU A 115 -9.39 -33.29 10.16
CA LEU A 115 -8.31 -32.89 9.25
C LEU A 115 -8.22 -33.82 8.03
N LYS A 116 -8.36 -35.14 8.23
CA LYS A 116 -8.40 -36.11 7.13
C LYS A 116 -9.52 -35.82 6.15
N LYS A 117 -10.74 -35.57 6.65
CA LYS A 117 -11.88 -35.19 5.80
C LYS A 117 -11.68 -33.85 5.08
N ALA A 118 -10.96 -32.91 5.71
CA ALA A 118 -10.58 -31.66 5.07
C ALA A 118 -9.64 -31.92 3.88
N TYR A 119 -8.58 -32.73 4.06
CA TYR A 119 -7.63 -33.08 3.01
C TYR A 119 -8.30 -33.80 1.84
N GLU A 120 -9.23 -34.73 2.11
CA GLU A 120 -10.03 -35.42 1.08
C GLU A 120 -10.84 -34.42 0.22
N GLN A 121 -11.49 -33.43 0.85
CA GLN A 121 -12.26 -32.39 0.14
C GLN A 121 -11.37 -31.35 -0.56
N LEU A 122 -10.19 -31.07 -0.02
CA LEU A 122 -9.19 -30.18 -0.61
C LEU A 122 -8.36 -30.87 -1.70
N LYS A 123 -8.54 -32.18 -1.91
CA LYS A 123 -7.76 -33.01 -2.84
C LYS A 123 -6.26 -33.03 -2.50
N ILE A 124 -5.91 -32.90 -1.22
CA ILE A 124 -4.54 -33.02 -0.72
C ILE A 124 -4.30 -34.49 -0.35
N SER A 125 -3.24 -35.09 -0.90
CA SER A 125 -2.88 -36.49 -0.63
C SER A 125 -1.78 -36.57 0.42
N PRO A 126 -2.09 -36.95 1.68
CA PRO A 126 -1.08 -37.10 2.72
C PRO A 126 -0.22 -38.35 2.45
N THR A 127 1.08 -38.24 2.71
CA THR A 127 2.04 -39.36 2.63
C THR A 127 2.18 -40.09 3.97
N THR A 128 1.84 -39.43 5.09
CA THR A 128 1.89 -40.02 6.44
C THR A 128 0.60 -39.77 7.23
N SER A 129 0.40 -40.52 8.33
CA SER A 129 -0.76 -40.34 9.20
C SER A 129 -0.60 -39.10 10.10
N PHE A 130 -1.70 -38.37 10.33
CA PHE A 130 -1.68 -37.19 11.20
C PHE A 130 -1.46 -37.55 12.68
N ALA A 131 -0.54 -36.84 13.33
CA ALA A 131 -0.25 -36.94 14.76
C ALA A 131 -0.32 -35.55 15.42
N ILE A 132 -0.81 -35.50 16.66
CA ILE A 132 -0.79 -34.26 17.47
C ILE A 132 0.66 -34.06 17.94
N LEU A 133 1.27 -32.96 17.50
CA LEU A 133 2.63 -32.57 17.90
C LEU A 133 2.61 -31.81 19.23
N GLU A 134 1.61 -30.96 19.43
CA GLU A 134 1.47 -30.16 20.65
C GLU A 134 0.00 -29.94 21.02
N THR A 135 -0.30 -29.97 22.32
CA THR A 135 -1.61 -29.55 22.87
C THR A 135 -1.45 -28.24 23.61
N ILE A 136 -1.84 -27.14 22.96
CA ILE A 136 -1.73 -25.78 23.52
C ILE A 136 -2.79 -25.57 24.61
N SER A 137 -4.02 -26.03 24.34
CA SER A 137 -5.13 -25.98 25.32
C SER A 137 -6.13 -27.10 25.06
N LYS A 138 -7.19 -27.17 25.86
CA LYS A 138 -8.28 -28.17 25.72
C LYS A 138 -8.83 -28.26 24.30
N TYR A 139 -8.84 -27.15 23.56
CA TYR A 139 -9.44 -27.04 22.22
C TYR A 139 -8.46 -26.59 21.14
N LYS A 140 -7.17 -26.34 21.46
CA LYS A 140 -6.14 -25.83 20.52
C LYS A 140 -4.99 -26.83 20.40
N PHE A 141 -4.64 -27.20 19.17
CA PHE A 141 -3.65 -28.23 18.85
C PHE A 141 -2.71 -27.80 17.72
N VAL A 142 -1.49 -28.33 17.72
CA VAL A 142 -0.58 -28.34 16.58
C VAL A 142 -0.45 -29.78 16.10
N ILE A 143 -0.67 -30.02 14.82
CA ILE A 143 -0.79 -31.35 14.22
C ILE A 143 0.21 -31.46 13.08
N SER A 144 0.83 -32.62 12.89
CA SER A 144 1.66 -32.88 11.72
C SER A 144 0.83 -32.68 10.44
N ASN A 145 1.40 -32.08 9.40
CA ASN A 145 0.71 -31.88 8.13
C ASN A 145 0.54 -33.15 7.28
N GLY A 146 1.16 -34.28 7.67
CA GLY A 146 1.04 -35.54 6.95
C GLY A 146 1.73 -35.54 5.57
N LEU A 147 2.59 -34.56 5.27
CA LEU A 147 3.33 -34.41 4.01
C LEU A 147 4.83 -34.57 4.26
N GLU A 148 5.64 -34.84 3.22
CA GLU A 148 7.10 -35.00 3.36
C GLU A 148 7.81 -33.69 3.70
N LYS A 149 7.26 -32.56 3.25
CA LYS A 149 7.74 -31.19 3.49
C LYS A 149 6.58 -30.30 3.96
N GLY A 150 6.89 -29.15 4.56
CA GLY A 150 5.93 -28.12 4.95
C GLY A 150 5.67 -28.01 6.46
N GLU A 151 5.08 -26.89 6.85
CA GLU A 151 4.83 -26.55 8.25
C GLU A 151 3.65 -27.35 8.88
N PRO A 152 3.67 -27.55 10.22
CA PRO A 152 2.55 -28.14 10.95
C PRO A 152 1.21 -27.41 10.77
N VAL A 153 0.12 -28.17 10.89
CA VAL A 153 -1.26 -27.67 10.85
C VAL A 153 -1.69 -27.20 12.23
N SER A 154 -2.25 -25.99 12.30
CA SER A 154 -2.90 -25.49 13.52
C SER A 154 -4.36 -25.88 13.53
N ALA A 155 -4.90 -26.26 14.69
CA ALA A 155 -6.30 -26.60 14.84
C ALA A 155 -6.92 -25.97 16.09
N ASN A 156 -8.13 -25.42 15.97
CA ASN A 156 -8.93 -24.88 17.09
C ASN A 156 -10.39 -25.31 16.98
N LEU A 157 -11.03 -25.71 18.09
CA LEU A 157 -12.48 -25.96 18.11
C LEU A 157 -13.22 -24.64 18.32
N VAL A 158 -14.10 -24.28 17.39
CA VAL A 158 -14.83 -23.00 17.38
C VAL A 158 -16.32 -23.18 17.06
N TYR A 159 -17.13 -22.19 17.41
CA TYR A 159 -18.47 -22.01 16.86
C TYR A 159 -18.40 -21.09 15.64
N PHE A 160 -18.76 -21.63 14.48
CA PHE A 160 -18.84 -20.88 13.21
C PHE A 160 -20.27 -20.38 12.98
N THR A 161 -20.42 -19.12 12.58
CA THR A 161 -21.73 -18.52 12.26
C THR A 161 -22.08 -18.73 10.79
N THR A 162 -23.18 -19.41 10.49
CA THR A 162 -23.63 -19.63 9.10
C THR A 162 -24.30 -18.39 8.51
N LYS A 163 -24.52 -18.36 7.19
CA LYS A 163 -25.26 -17.28 6.50
C LYS A 163 -26.67 -17.06 7.07
N GLU A 164 -27.29 -18.13 7.57
CA GLU A 164 -28.60 -18.12 8.24
C GLU A 164 -28.52 -17.67 9.71
N LYS A 165 -27.36 -17.19 10.17
CA LYS A 165 -27.09 -16.71 11.54
C LYS A 165 -27.30 -17.79 12.62
N THR A 166 -27.03 -19.05 12.28
CA THR A 166 -26.98 -20.18 13.22
C THR A 166 -25.53 -20.50 13.61
N LEU A 167 -25.31 -21.16 14.75
CA LEU A 167 -23.96 -21.50 15.22
C LEU A 167 -23.71 -23.00 15.09
N VAL A 168 -22.73 -23.36 14.27
CA VAL A 168 -22.30 -24.75 14.04
C VAL A 168 -20.95 -24.98 14.72
N LEU A 169 -20.82 -26.10 15.42
CA LEU A 169 -19.54 -26.49 16.04
C LEU A 169 -18.59 -26.99 14.94
N ALA A 170 -17.42 -26.37 14.81
CA ALA A 170 -16.47 -26.61 13.74
C ALA A 170 -15.01 -26.66 14.24
N TRP A 171 -14.18 -27.43 13.56
CA TRP A 171 -12.73 -27.37 13.66
C TRP A 171 -12.21 -26.32 12.66
N ASP A 172 -11.49 -25.33 13.17
CA ASP A 172 -10.76 -24.34 12.39
C ASP A 172 -9.32 -24.84 12.18
N PHE A 173 -8.92 -25.02 10.92
CA PHE A 173 -7.60 -25.48 10.55
C PHE A 173 -6.84 -24.41 9.77
N THR A 174 -5.55 -24.22 10.09
CA THR A 174 -4.60 -23.52 9.20
C THR A 174 -3.67 -24.55 8.57
N ILE A 175 -3.82 -24.76 7.26
CA ILE A 175 -3.17 -25.80 6.47
C ILE A 175 -2.22 -25.16 5.46
N ASN A 176 -0.93 -25.41 5.64
CA ASN A 176 0.07 -25.10 4.61
C ASN A 176 0.05 -26.23 3.57
N THR A 177 0.06 -25.90 2.28
CA THR A 177 0.01 -26.92 1.21
C THR A 177 1.33 -27.07 0.46
N ASN A 178 1.47 -28.14 -0.31
CA ASN A 178 2.60 -28.36 -1.23
C ASN A 178 2.56 -27.41 -2.45
N ALA A 179 1.49 -26.62 -2.60
CA ALA A 179 1.43 -25.47 -3.48
C ALA A 179 1.76 -24.25 -2.61
N PRO A 180 3.01 -23.77 -2.59
CA PRO A 180 3.46 -22.79 -1.60
C PRO A 180 2.79 -21.43 -1.74
N GLU A 181 2.10 -21.18 -2.86
CA GLU A 181 1.19 -20.05 -3.08
C GLU A 181 -0.13 -20.11 -2.29
N HIS A 182 -0.43 -21.20 -1.57
CA HIS A 182 -1.68 -21.34 -0.81
C HIS A 182 -1.46 -21.73 0.66
N LYS A 183 -2.05 -20.93 1.55
CA LYS A 183 -2.18 -21.24 2.98
C LYS A 183 -3.64 -21.22 3.37
N TRP A 184 -4.25 -22.40 3.50
CA TRP A 184 -5.69 -22.47 3.72
C TRP A 184 -6.07 -22.34 5.18
N SER A 185 -7.07 -21.50 5.43
CA SER A 185 -7.84 -21.45 6.65
C SER A 185 -9.21 -22.10 6.41
N VAL A 186 -9.47 -23.23 7.05
CA VAL A 186 -10.59 -24.14 6.69
C VAL A 186 -11.43 -24.48 7.90
N ARG A 187 -12.75 -24.27 7.80
CA ARG A 187 -13.71 -24.57 8.88
C ARG A 187 -14.44 -25.83 8.50
N VAL A 188 -14.29 -26.85 9.33
CA VAL A 188 -14.81 -28.19 9.09
C VAL A 188 -15.82 -28.51 10.16
N ASP A 189 -17.04 -28.84 9.78
CA ASP A 189 -18.10 -29.24 10.71
C ASP A 189 -17.61 -30.38 11.61
N ALA A 190 -17.62 -30.17 12.93
CA ALA A 190 -17.05 -31.10 13.90
C ALA A 190 -17.92 -32.37 14.12
N GLN A 191 -19.10 -32.44 13.49
CA GLN A 191 -19.99 -33.60 13.51
C GLN A 191 -19.89 -34.40 12.21
N THR A 192 -19.94 -33.72 11.07
CA THR A 192 -20.05 -34.37 9.75
C THR A 192 -18.72 -34.43 9.00
N GLY A 193 -17.81 -33.49 9.27
CA GLY A 193 -16.55 -33.30 8.56
C GLY A 193 -16.69 -32.57 7.24
N LYS A 194 -17.85 -31.96 6.95
CA LYS A 194 -18.07 -31.14 5.76
C LYS A 194 -17.33 -29.80 5.91
N ILE A 195 -16.67 -29.33 4.85
CA ILE A 195 -16.13 -27.96 4.82
C ILE A 195 -17.29 -26.95 4.81
N LEU A 196 -17.31 -26.09 5.83
CA LEU A 196 -18.24 -24.98 6.00
C LEU A 196 -17.70 -23.70 5.35
N GLU A 197 -16.40 -23.46 5.46
CA GLU A 197 -15.70 -22.32 4.88
C GLU A 197 -14.27 -22.73 4.50
N LYS A 198 -13.75 -22.21 3.39
CA LYS A 198 -12.37 -22.35 2.93
C LYS A 198 -11.88 -20.98 2.50
N LYS A 199 -10.75 -20.52 3.04
CA LYS A 199 -10.15 -19.23 2.71
C LYS A 199 -8.65 -19.33 2.54
N ASP A 200 -8.07 -18.64 1.58
CA ASP A 200 -6.61 -18.49 1.49
C ASP A 200 -6.12 -17.39 2.45
N CYS A 201 -4.95 -17.61 3.05
CA CYS A 201 -4.25 -16.69 3.94
C CYS A 201 -2.98 -16.11 3.31
N ILE A 202 -2.66 -16.51 2.07
CA ILE A 202 -1.67 -15.81 1.26
C ILE A 202 -2.42 -14.75 0.47
N ILE A 203 -2.09 -13.48 0.73
CA ILE A 203 -2.61 -12.36 -0.06
C ILE A 203 -1.69 -12.25 -1.27
N SER A 204 -2.22 -12.60 -2.44
CA SER A 204 -1.49 -12.74 -3.69
C SER A 204 -1.89 -11.61 -4.63
N CYS A 205 -0.93 -10.79 -5.02
CA CYS A 205 -1.18 -9.72 -5.96
C CYS A 205 -0.88 -10.19 -7.40
N ASN A 206 -1.74 -11.02 -7.99
CA ASN A 206 -1.52 -11.46 -9.38
C ASN A 206 -1.85 -10.32 -10.36
N PHE A 207 -0.83 -9.84 -11.07
CA PHE A 207 -0.96 -8.65 -11.94
C PHE A 207 -1.15 -8.96 -13.43
N ASP A 208 -1.50 -10.19 -13.82
CA ASP A 208 -1.76 -10.53 -15.22
C ASP A 208 -2.92 -9.69 -15.81
N LYS A 209 -2.59 -8.75 -16.73
CA LYS A 209 -3.45 -7.71 -17.34
C LYS A 209 -4.69 -8.17 -18.16
N LYS A 210 -5.34 -9.30 -17.84
CA LYS A 210 -6.43 -9.87 -18.68
C LYS A 210 -7.84 -9.29 -18.51
N LYS A 211 -8.06 -8.22 -17.74
CA LYS A 211 -9.36 -7.54 -17.69
C LYS A 211 -9.22 -6.04 -17.96
N GLN A 212 -9.11 -5.67 -19.24
CA GLN A 212 -9.09 -4.27 -19.68
C GLN A 212 -10.50 -3.65 -19.60
N ILE A 213 -10.62 -2.52 -18.90
CA ILE A 213 -11.60 -1.47 -19.21
C ILE A 213 -10.81 -0.33 -19.86
N SER A 214 -11.09 -0.07 -21.14
CA SER A 214 -10.38 0.92 -21.93
C SER A 214 -10.73 2.35 -21.50
N VAL A 215 -9.74 3.15 -21.12
CA VAL A 215 -9.86 4.61 -21.03
C VAL A 215 -8.76 5.25 -21.88
N VAL A 216 -9.16 6.17 -22.76
CA VAL A 216 -8.27 6.86 -23.70
C VAL A 216 -7.78 8.14 -23.02
N ALA A 217 -6.46 8.33 -22.92
CA ALA A 217 -5.83 9.56 -22.41
C ALA A 217 -4.94 10.19 -23.49
N ALA A 218 -4.83 11.52 -23.46
CA ALA A 218 -4.01 12.33 -24.36
C ALA A 218 -2.90 13.08 -23.58
N ASP A 219 -1.71 13.14 -24.18
CA ASP A 219 -0.44 13.59 -23.58
C ASP A 219 -0.26 15.12 -23.45
N VAL A 220 0.41 15.58 -22.39
CA VAL A 220 1.13 16.87 -22.34
C VAL A 220 2.40 16.73 -21.49
N LEU A 221 3.55 17.14 -22.04
CA LEU A 221 4.91 17.09 -21.45
C LEU A 221 5.25 18.36 -20.65
N VAL A 222 6.00 18.24 -19.54
CA VAL A 222 6.67 19.38 -18.86
C VAL A 222 8.08 19.01 -18.36
N ASP A 223 8.99 19.99 -18.50
CA ASP A 223 10.45 19.97 -18.35
C ASP A 223 10.93 20.17 -16.89
N ALA A 224 12.13 19.68 -16.55
CA ALA A 224 12.69 19.66 -15.18
C ALA A 224 14.04 20.40 -15.06
N SER A 225 14.34 20.96 -13.88
CA SER A 225 15.67 21.47 -13.54
C SER A 225 16.00 21.23 -12.05
N PRO A 226 17.28 21.01 -11.67
CA PRO A 226 17.65 20.43 -10.38
C PRO A 226 18.12 21.47 -9.35
N LEU A 227 17.84 21.22 -8.06
CA LEU A 227 18.49 21.92 -6.94
C LEU A 227 19.05 20.94 -5.90
N THR A 228 20.29 21.21 -5.50
CA THR A 228 21.14 20.43 -4.61
C THR A 228 20.84 20.67 -3.12
N TYR A 229 20.78 19.60 -2.32
CA TYR A 229 20.63 19.64 -0.87
C TYR A 229 21.97 19.47 -0.14
N LYS A 230 22.14 20.19 0.97
CA LYS A 230 23.33 20.18 1.84
C LYS A 230 22.95 19.53 3.18
N GLN A 231 23.41 18.30 3.42
CA GLN A 231 23.22 17.56 4.68
C GLN A 231 24.10 18.13 5.80
N LEU A 232 23.56 18.23 7.02
CA LEU A 232 24.33 18.41 8.25
C LEU A 232 24.01 17.27 9.23
N TYR A 233 25.08 16.57 9.63
CA TYR A 233 25.08 15.37 10.45
C TYR A 233 24.91 15.63 11.96
N SER A 234 24.47 14.55 12.60
CA SER A 234 24.08 14.30 13.99
C SER A 234 25.24 14.12 14.99
N LYS A 235 24.87 14.10 16.28
CA LYS A 235 25.72 13.88 17.46
C LYS A 235 25.73 12.38 17.84
N ARG A 236 26.89 11.82 18.18
CA ARG A 236 27.18 10.37 18.39
C ARG A 236 26.72 9.79 19.75
N ILE A 237 26.34 8.51 19.76
CA ILE A 237 26.42 7.54 20.88
C ILE A 237 27.01 6.20 20.33
N ALA A 238 27.53 5.33 21.22
CA ALA A 238 28.42 4.17 21.01
C ALA A 238 28.11 3.22 19.82
N VAL A 239 29.18 2.66 19.24
CA VAL A 239 29.21 1.97 17.93
C VAL A 239 28.76 0.51 18.05
N VAL A 240 27.52 0.23 17.63
CA VAL A 240 27.14 -1.07 17.05
C VAL A 240 27.68 -1.08 15.61
N ASN A 241 28.21 -2.19 15.11
CA ASN A 241 28.53 -2.28 13.68
C ASN A 241 27.21 -2.46 12.92
N GLU A 242 26.61 -1.36 12.45
CA GLU A 242 25.23 -1.34 11.90
C GLU A 242 25.15 -1.76 10.42
N GLY A 243 26.29 -2.11 9.82
CA GLY A 243 26.42 -2.52 8.43
C GLY A 243 26.29 -1.39 7.42
N THR A 244 26.68 -1.72 6.19
CA THR A 244 26.67 -0.84 5.03
C THR A 244 26.06 -1.58 3.85
N TYR A 245 25.05 -0.99 3.20
CA TYR A 245 24.23 -1.65 2.19
C TYR A 245 24.19 -0.82 0.91
N ASN A 246 24.54 -1.41 -0.23
CA ASN A 246 24.33 -0.78 -1.54
C ASN A 246 22.88 -1.07 -1.98
N VAL A 247 21.99 -0.09 -1.90
CA VAL A 247 20.54 -0.31 -2.01
C VAL A 247 19.85 0.88 -2.64
N ILE A 248 18.59 0.70 -3.02
CA ILE A 248 17.73 1.82 -3.41
C ILE A 248 17.30 2.51 -2.11
N PRO A 249 17.59 3.81 -1.93
CA PRO A 249 17.17 4.51 -0.72
C PRO A 249 15.66 4.37 -0.52
N PHE A 250 15.24 4.13 0.73
CA PHE A 250 13.88 3.70 1.06
C PHE A 250 12.77 4.66 0.59
N ASN A 251 13.11 5.94 0.39
CA ASN A 251 12.19 6.98 -0.06
C ASN A 251 12.07 7.09 -1.59
N TYR A 252 12.66 6.14 -2.33
CA TYR A 252 12.49 5.97 -3.75
C TYR A 252 11.98 4.55 -4.03
N GLU A 253 11.09 4.44 -5.02
CA GLU A 253 10.43 3.19 -5.38
C GLU A 253 11.41 2.19 -5.99
N SER A 254 12.22 2.57 -6.98
CA SER A 254 12.90 1.58 -7.83
C SER A 254 14.07 2.16 -8.65
N PRO A 255 14.84 1.35 -9.42
CA PRO A 255 16.01 1.83 -10.15
C PRO A 255 15.72 2.87 -11.24
N ASN A 256 14.48 2.93 -11.77
CA ASN A 256 14.07 3.98 -12.72
C ASN A 256 13.86 5.35 -12.03
N HIS A 257 13.74 5.39 -10.70
CA HIS A 257 13.61 6.62 -9.91
C HIS A 257 14.95 7.15 -9.41
N THR A 258 15.86 6.27 -9.00
CA THR A 258 17.17 6.67 -8.50
C THR A 258 18.19 5.56 -8.65
N ALA A 259 19.46 5.95 -8.79
CA ALA A 259 20.56 5.00 -8.70
C ALA A 259 20.71 4.48 -7.27
N ARG A 260 21.13 3.22 -7.14
CA ARG A 260 21.50 2.62 -5.84
C ARG A 260 22.60 3.42 -5.16
N LYS A 261 22.56 3.46 -3.82
CA LYS A 261 23.50 4.19 -2.98
C LYS A 261 23.99 3.29 -1.86
N LEU A 262 25.24 3.51 -1.46
CA LEU A 262 25.84 2.88 -0.30
C LEU A 262 25.38 3.60 0.98
N ILE A 263 24.49 2.98 1.74
CA ILE A 263 23.89 3.53 2.97
C ILE A 263 24.50 2.81 4.18
N SER A 264 24.94 3.56 5.18
CA SER A 264 25.50 3.02 6.44
C SER A 264 24.71 3.53 7.63
N ASN A 265 24.73 2.79 8.75
CA ASN A 265 24.06 3.16 10.00
C ASN A 265 22.55 3.43 9.80
N ALA A 266 21.88 2.51 9.12
CA ALA A 266 20.47 2.65 8.76
C ALA A 266 19.51 2.23 9.89
N ALA A 267 20.00 1.48 10.88
CA ALA A 267 19.18 0.96 11.96
C ALA A 267 18.70 2.08 12.90
N ASN A 268 17.44 2.01 13.28
CA ASN A 268 16.88 2.91 14.28
C ASN A 268 17.13 2.37 15.69
N SER A 269 17.81 3.14 16.55
CA SER A 269 18.17 2.70 17.90
C SER A 269 16.98 2.41 18.85
N THR A 270 15.78 2.90 18.53
CA THR A 270 14.58 2.63 19.35
C THR A 270 13.91 1.33 18.93
N ALA A 271 13.74 1.13 17.62
CA ALA A 271 13.07 -0.04 17.07
C ALA A 271 14.00 -1.26 17.00
N SER A 272 15.26 -1.04 16.62
CA SER A 272 16.32 -2.04 16.47
C SER A 272 17.52 -1.68 17.37
N PRO A 273 17.39 -1.78 18.70
CA PRO A 273 18.40 -1.32 19.67
C PRO A 273 19.76 -2.03 19.57
N PHE A 274 19.81 -3.21 18.94
CA PHE A 274 21.03 -4.01 18.73
C PHE A 274 21.48 -4.05 17.26
N GLY A 275 20.88 -3.20 16.41
CA GLY A 275 21.09 -3.22 14.96
C GLY A 275 20.27 -4.32 14.26
N TRP A 276 20.49 -4.49 12.96
CA TRP A 276 19.71 -5.42 12.13
C TRP A 276 20.27 -6.84 12.02
N HIS A 277 21.44 -7.11 12.61
CA HIS A 277 22.15 -8.40 12.53
C HIS A 277 22.27 -9.13 13.87
N ASP A 278 21.49 -8.69 14.86
CA ASP A 278 21.34 -9.33 16.17
C ASP A 278 19.97 -9.99 16.28
N THR A 279 19.89 -11.09 17.03
CA THR A 279 18.63 -11.77 17.39
C THR A 279 18.49 -12.08 18.87
N ASN A 280 19.56 -11.94 19.65
CA ASN A 280 19.57 -12.41 21.03
C ASN A 280 19.54 -11.25 22.05
N GLY A 281 19.69 -10.00 21.60
CA GLY A 281 19.69 -8.81 22.46
C GLY A 281 21.01 -8.61 23.22
N VAL A 282 22.11 -9.16 22.72
CA VAL A 282 23.46 -8.96 23.22
C VAL A 282 24.19 -8.04 22.25
N LEU A 283 25.00 -7.12 22.78
CA LEU A 283 25.76 -6.21 21.93
C LEU A 283 26.75 -7.00 21.05
N GLY A 284 26.53 -6.92 19.75
CA GLY A 284 27.32 -7.61 18.73
C GLY A 284 26.39 -8.10 17.62
N SER A 285 26.94 -8.37 16.44
CA SER A 285 26.19 -9.01 15.37
C SER A 285 26.49 -10.51 15.41
N GLU A 286 25.47 -11.36 15.57
CA GLU A 286 25.66 -12.81 15.43
C GLU A 286 25.75 -13.24 13.98
N TYR A 287 25.08 -12.49 13.10
CA TYR A 287 25.01 -12.77 11.69
C TYR A 287 25.88 -11.79 10.92
N THR A 288 26.59 -12.32 9.92
CA THR A 288 27.26 -11.52 8.90
C THR A 288 26.51 -11.54 7.57
N ILE A 289 25.40 -12.29 7.52
CA ILE A 289 24.49 -12.41 6.38
C ILE A 289 23.26 -11.52 6.56
N THR A 290 22.39 -11.39 5.56
CA THR A 290 21.11 -10.64 5.63
C THR A 290 20.07 -11.26 6.57
N ARG A 291 20.37 -11.30 7.87
CA ARG A 291 19.54 -11.91 8.91
C ARG A 291 19.70 -11.20 10.25
N GLY A 292 18.57 -10.94 10.90
CA GLY A 292 18.57 -10.57 12.32
C GLY A 292 17.17 -10.56 12.92
N ASN A 293 16.92 -9.63 13.86
CA ASN A 293 15.73 -9.67 14.70
C ASN A 293 14.43 -9.49 13.92
N ASN A 294 14.43 -8.66 12.89
CA ASN A 294 13.19 -8.22 12.23
C ASN A 294 12.89 -9.06 10.98
N VAL A 295 13.93 -9.48 10.27
CA VAL A 295 13.83 -10.16 8.97
C VAL A 295 15.02 -11.09 8.75
N TRP A 296 14.76 -12.17 8.00
CA TRP A 296 15.78 -12.98 7.35
C TRP A 296 15.49 -13.00 5.85
N ALA A 297 16.37 -12.38 5.06
CA ALA A 297 16.28 -12.37 3.61
C ALA A 297 17.20 -13.43 2.99
N GLN A 298 16.65 -14.25 2.10
CA GLN A 298 17.32 -15.34 1.40
C GLN A 298 16.69 -15.52 0.01
N ASP A 299 17.31 -16.28 -0.89
CA ASP A 299 16.63 -16.72 -2.11
C ASP A 299 15.72 -17.94 -1.87
N ASP A 300 14.66 -18.05 -2.67
CA ASP A 300 13.86 -19.28 -2.82
C ASP A 300 13.53 -19.52 -4.30
N MET A 301 14.56 -19.62 -5.15
CA MET A 301 14.34 -19.75 -6.59
C MET A 301 13.53 -21.01 -6.97
N ASP A 302 13.63 -22.08 -6.19
CA ASP A 302 12.84 -23.30 -6.42
C ASP A 302 11.36 -23.12 -5.99
N GLY A 303 11.08 -22.10 -5.17
CA GLY A 303 9.76 -21.76 -4.66
C GLY A 303 9.17 -22.90 -3.85
N ASP A 304 9.98 -23.56 -3.02
CA ASP A 304 9.59 -24.74 -2.24
C ASP A 304 9.35 -24.43 -0.77
N ASN A 305 9.47 -23.15 -0.39
CA ASN A 305 9.25 -22.62 0.93
C ASN A 305 10.24 -23.16 1.99
N ASP A 306 11.41 -23.70 1.61
CA ASP A 306 12.44 -24.13 2.56
C ASP A 306 13.20 -22.91 3.16
N THR A 307 13.95 -23.17 4.24
CA THR A 307 14.88 -22.23 4.89
C THR A 307 16.33 -22.53 4.55
N ALA A 308 16.54 -23.23 3.43
CA ALA A 308 17.85 -23.62 2.89
C ALA A 308 18.40 -22.64 1.84
N GLY A 309 17.72 -21.51 1.63
CA GLY A 309 18.11 -20.45 0.71
C GLY A 309 19.44 -19.81 1.08
N THR A 310 20.08 -19.17 0.11
CA THR A 310 21.33 -18.44 0.27
C THR A 310 21.05 -16.99 0.68
N SER A 311 21.72 -16.55 1.74
CA SER A 311 21.79 -15.14 2.12
C SER A 311 23.20 -14.60 1.81
N PRO A 312 23.34 -13.41 1.20
CA PRO A 312 24.65 -12.79 0.99
C PRO A 312 25.36 -12.51 2.31
N ASP A 313 26.68 -12.69 2.35
CA ASP A 313 27.56 -12.45 3.50
C ASP A 313 28.37 -11.15 3.30
N GLY A 314 28.19 -10.18 4.20
CA GLY A 314 28.93 -8.92 4.24
C GLY A 314 30.26 -9.00 5.00
N GLY A 315 30.62 -10.18 5.50
CA GLY A 315 31.80 -10.45 6.32
C GLY A 315 31.75 -9.76 7.67
N ALA A 316 32.86 -9.81 8.42
CA ALA A 316 32.97 -9.21 9.75
C ALA A 316 32.72 -7.68 9.78
N SER A 317 32.89 -7.02 8.63
CA SER A 317 32.64 -5.58 8.47
C SER A 317 31.20 -5.25 8.07
N LEU A 318 30.37 -6.25 7.76
CA LEU A 318 28.97 -6.08 7.35
C LEU A 318 28.81 -5.15 6.13
N VAL A 319 29.64 -5.35 5.10
CA VAL A 319 29.61 -4.55 3.86
C VAL A 319 28.91 -5.35 2.77
N PHE A 320 27.68 -4.97 2.47
CA PHE A 320 26.83 -5.56 1.44
C PHE A 320 26.83 -4.69 0.18
N ASP A 321 27.98 -4.64 -0.50
CA ASP A 321 28.17 -3.90 -1.75
C ASP A 321 28.20 -4.85 -2.95
N PHE A 322 27.02 -5.28 -3.38
CA PHE A 322 26.86 -6.21 -4.51
C PHE A 322 26.32 -5.51 -5.76
N PRO A 323 26.81 -5.87 -6.96
CA PRO A 323 26.39 -5.23 -8.21
C PRO A 323 24.95 -5.61 -8.59
N TYR A 324 24.24 -4.67 -9.21
CA TYR A 324 22.98 -4.92 -9.90
C TYR A 324 23.23 -4.75 -11.40
N LEU A 325 22.92 -5.77 -12.18
CA LEU A 325 23.31 -5.85 -13.60
C LEU A 325 22.23 -5.39 -14.58
N GLY A 326 21.07 -4.95 -14.09
CA GLY A 326 19.95 -4.49 -14.92
C GLY A 326 19.00 -5.61 -15.36
N ALA A 327 17.84 -5.23 -15.88
CA ALA A 327 16.77 -6.14 -16.34
C ALA A 327 17.10 -6.90 -17.65
N ASN A 328 18.23 -6.57 -18.28
CA ASN A 328 18.74 -7.15 -19.52
C ASN A 328 19.79 -8.25 -19.27
N VAL A 329 19.96 -8.67 -18.02
CA VAL A 329 20.79 -9.81 -17.58
C VAL A 329 19.91 -10.73 -16.72
N ALA A 330 20.19 -12.04 -16.73
CA ALA A 330 19.49 -12.99 -15.86
C ALA A 330 19.54 -12.52 -14.39
N ALA A 331 18.36 -12.44 -13.75
CA ALA A 331 18.19 -11.87 -12.41
C ALA A 331 19.04 -12.60 -11.34
N SER A 332 19.26 -13.90 -11.51
CA SER A 332 20.10 -14.72 -10.62
C SER A 332 21.55 -14.20 -10.50
N ASN A 333 22.05 -13.45 -11.49
CA ASN A 333 23.37 -12.82 -11.40
C ASN A 333 23.41 -11.59 -10.46
N SER A 334 22.24 -11.09 -10.03
CA SER A 334 22.10 -9.96 -9.08
C SER A 334 21.49 -10.41 -7.74
N LEU A 335 21.44 -11.72 -7.47
CA LEU A 335 20.77 -12.30 -6.29
C LEU A 335 21.25 -11.72 -4.96
N ASN A 336 22.55 -11.53 -4.79
CA ASN A 336 23.10 -10.91 -3.57
C ASN A 336 22.65 -9.46 -3.40
N ALA A 337 22.51 -8.71 -4.51
CA ALA A 337 22.01 -7.35 -4.48
C ALA A 337 20.49 -7.31 -4.20
N ALA A 338 19.72 -8.25 -4.74
CA ALA A 338 18.29 -8.42 -4.48
C ALA A 338 18.02 -8.68 -2.99
N ASN A 339 18.66 -9.73 -2.43
CA ASN A 339 18.58 -10.06 -1.00
C ASN A 339 18.99 -8.89 -0.09
N THR A 340 20.03 -8.14 -0.48
CA THR A 340 20.47 -6.96 0.27
C THR A 340 19.42 -5.83 0.27
N ASN A 341 18.77 -5.57 -0.88
CA ASN A 341 17.73 -4.56 -0.99
C ASN A 341 16.46 -4.97 -0.22
N LEU A 342 16.06 -6.25 -0.34
CA LEU A 342 14.93 -6.84 0.36
C LEU A 342 15.11 -6.77 1.89
N PHE A 343 16.29 -7.14 2.39
CA PHE A 343 16.66 -7.04 3.80
C PHE A 343 16.61 -5.60 4.31
N TYR A 344 17.20 -4.67 3.56
CA TYR A 344 17.22 -3.26 3.91
C TYR A 344 15.80 -2.68 4.01
N MET A 345 14.96 -2.91 2.99
CA MET A 345 13.63 -2.31 2.95
C MET A 345 12.71 -2.91 4.03
N ASN A 346 12.75 -4.22 4.27
CA ASN A 346 11.99 -4.85 5.37
C ASN A 346 12.38 -4.28 6.74
N ASN A 347 13.68 -4.08 7.02
CA ASN A 347 14.12 -3.48 8.27
C ASN A 347 13.71 -2.00 8.39
N VAL A 348 13.75 -1.22 7.31
CA VAL A 348 13.26 0.16 7.34
C VAL A 348 11.76 0.21 7.60
N MET A 349 10.97 -0.67 6.97
CA MET A 349 9.54 -0.79 7.22
C MET A 349 9.27 -1.11 8.69
N HIS A 350 9.98 -2.09 9.25
CA HIS A 350 9.93 -2.37 10.69
C HIS A 350 10.21 -1.10 11.51
N ASP A 351 11.37 -0.47 11.29
CA ASP A 351 11.86 0.60 12.15
C ASP A 351 11.04 1.89 12.09
N VAL A 352 10.47 2.22 10.92
CA VAL A 352 9.60 3.38 10.73
C VAL A 352 8.24 3.13 11.37
N TRP A 353 7.57 2.02 11.04
CA TRP A 353 6.21 1.74 11.53
C TRP A 353 6.17 1.41 13.02
N TYR A 354 7.29 0.97 13.59
CA TYR A 354 7.49 0.88 15.04
C TYR A 354 7.18 2.21 15.75
N GLN A 355 7.61 3.34 15.18
CA GLN A 355 7.44 4.67 15.78
C GLN A 355 5.97 5.12 15.84
N TYR A 356 5.12 4.54 14.99
CA TYR A 356 3.68 4.81 14.92
C TYR A 356 2.85 3.77 15.68
N GLY A 357 3.50 2.83 16.36
CA GLY A 357 2.86 1.85 17.24
C GLY A 357 2.53 0.53 16.57
N PHE A 358 3.27 0.14 15.53
CA PHE A 358 3.43 -1.28 15.17
C PHE A 358 4.65 -1.84 15.90
N ASP A 359 4.50 -2.02 17.21
CA ASP A 359 5.52 -2.46 18.15
C ASP A 359 5.24 -3.88 18.67
N GLU A 360 6.03 -4.35 19.63
CA GLU A 360 5.94 -5.71 20.18
C GLU A 360 4.55 -6.00 20.76
N ALA A 361 3.99 -5.07 21.53
CA ALA A 361 2.66 -5.23 22.14
C ALA A 361 1.55 -5.29 21.10
N ASN A 362 1.74 -4.62 19.95
CA ASN A 362 0.79 -4.59 18.85
C ASN A 362 1.08 -5.64 17.76
N GLY A 363 1.99 -6.59 18.02
CA GLY A 363 2.25 -7.74 17.15
C GLY A 363 3.08 -7.42 15.92
N ASN A 364 4.14 -6.62 16.08
CA ASN A 364 5.18 -6.49 15.07
C ASN A 364 5.92 -7.83 14.83
N PHE A 365 6.79 -7.84 13.82
CA PHE A 365 7.53 -9.05 13.44
C PHE A 365 8.94 -9.00 14.04
N GLN A 366 9.17 -9.75 15.12
CA GLN A 366 10.47 -9.80 15.79
C GLN A 366 10.82 -11.19 16.33
N LYS A 367 12.07 -11.61 16.15
CA LYS A 367 12.60 -12.84 16.77
C LYS A 367 12.59 -12.72 18.29
N ASN A 368 13.01 -11.58 18.81
CA ASN A 368 13.10 -11.25 20.22
C ASN A 368 12.43 -9.91 20.50
N ASN A 369 11.47 -9.92 21.42
CA ASN A 369 10.68 -8.75 21.80
C ASN A 369 11.25 -8.02 23.03
N TYR A 370 12.39 -8.48 23.55
CA TYR A 370 13.09 -7.87 24.68
C TYR A 370 12.23 -7.65 25.94
N GLY A 371 11.21 -8.52 26.12
CA GLY A 371 10.28 -8.44 27.24
C GLY A 371 9.25 -7.30 27.17
N LYS A 372 9.07 -6.65 26.01
CA LYS A 372 8.16 -5.50 25.83
C LYS A 372 6.70 -5.88 25.53
N GLY A 373 6.33 -7.15 25.67
CA GLY A 373 5.04 -7.69 25.23
C GLY A 373 5.17 -8.40 23.90
N GLY A 374 4.05 -8.73 23.25
CA GLY A 374 4.15 -9.52 22.02
C GLY A 374 4.34 -11.01 22.27
N ALA A 375 4.05 -11.84 21.26
CA ALA A 375 4.65 -13.15 21.11
C ALA A 375 5.76 -13.02 20.06
N GLY A 376 7.02 -13.09 20.48
CA GLY A 376 8.15 -13.02 19.54
C GLY A 376 8.35 -14.33 18.78
N ASN A 377 9.51 -14.48 18.18
CA ASN A 377 9.85 -15.58 17.27
C ASN A 377 9.05 -15.54 15.96
N ASP A 378 8.82 -14.35 15.43
CA ASP A 378 7.97 -14.14 14.26
C ASP A 378 8.49 -13.11 13.27
N PHE A 379 9.82 -12.96 13.18
CA PHE A 379 10.49 -12.19 12.14
C PHE A 379 10.01 -12.59 10.73
N VAL A 380 10.13 -11.68 9.77
CA VAL A 380 9.73 -11.93 8.38
C VAL A 380 10.76 -12.83 7.68
N HIS A 381 10.32 -13.95 7.10
CA HIS A 381 11.05 -14.65 6.06
C HIS A 381 10.82 -13.92 4.73
N ALA A 382 11.86 -13.34 4.15
CA ALA A 382 11.75 -12.58 2.92
C ALA A 382 12.50 -13.32 1.81
N ASP A 383 11.77 -13.90 0.87
CA ASP A 383 12.33 -14.73 -0.19
C ASP A 383 12.44 -13.94 -1.49
N ALA A 384 13.67 -13.76 -1.94
CA ALA A 384 14.01 -13.09 -3.18
C ALA A 384 13.91 -14.05 -4.38
N GLN A 385 13.49 -13.52 -5.52
CA GLN A 385 13.37 -14.24 -6.80
C GLN A 385 12.61 -15.57 -6.68
N ASP A 386 11.58 -15.61 -5.85
CA ASP A 386 10.86 -16.83 -5.49
C ASP A 386 10.24 -17.52 -6.71
N GLY A 387 10.44 -18.84 -6.82
CA GLY A 387 9.89 -19.65 -7.90
C GLY A 387 10.45 -19.33 -9.30
N SER A 388 11.55 -18.58 -9.39
CA SER A 388 12.21 -18.24 -10.66
C SER A 388 12.90 -19.43 -11.35
N ALA A 389 13.22 -20.49 -10.62
CA ALA A 389 13.71 -21.78 -11.14
C ALA A 389 12.63 -22.88 -11.16
N ALA A 390 11.42 -22.59 -10.66
CA ALA A 390 10.30 -23.53 -10.70
C ALA A 390 9.82 -23.81 -12.14
N SER A 391 9.08 -24.92 -12.31
CA SER A 391 8.48 -25.30 -13.60
C SER A 391 6.98 -25.58 -13.45
N PRO A 392 6.10 -24.70 -13.98
CA PRO A 392 6.39 -23.42 -14.63
C PRO A 392 6.96 -22.38 -13.65
N GLN A 393 7.71 -21.40 -14.18
CA GLN A 393 8.26 -20.30 -13.37
C GLN A 393 7.12 -19.45 -12.78
N LYS A 394 7.31 -18.95 -11.56
CA LYS A 394 6.41 -18.01 -10.91
C LYS A 394 6.86 -16.58 -11.22
N MET A 395 5.96 -15.74 -11.71
CA MET A 395 6.26 -14.38 -12.16
C MET A 395 5.08 -13.43 -11.94
N ASN A 396 5.33 -12.13 -12.13
CA ASN A 396 4.35 -11.03 -12.24
C ASN A 396 3.45 -10.86 -11.01
N ASN A 397 4.01 -11.08 -9.83
CA ASN A 397 3.28 -11.07 -8.58
C ASN A 397 4.29 -10.83 -7.41
N ALA A 398 3.76 -10.56 -6.23
CA ALA A 398 4.44 -10.65 -4.94
C ALA A 398 3.36 -10.97 -3.90
N ASN A 399 3.75 -11.56 -2.78
CA ASN A 399 2.77 -11.90 -1.76
C ASN A 399 3.31 -11.81 -0.34
N PHE A 400 2.38 -11.71 0.61
CA PHE A 400 2.68 -11.72 2.03
C PHE A 400 1.72 -12.62 2.81
N SER A 401 2.27 -13.41 3.71
CA SER A 401 1.52 -14.16 4.72
C SER A 401 1.93 -13.71 6.12
N SER A 402 1.05 -13.00 6.81
CA SER A 402 1.37 -12.41 8.11
C SER A 402 1.38 -13.42 9.26
N GLY A 403 0.46 -14.40 9.23
CA GLY A 403 0.18 -15.27 10.38
C GLY A 403 -0.22 -14.51 11.65
N ASN A 404 -0.69 -15.24 12.66
CA ASN A 404 -0.91 -14.66 13.98
C ASN A 404 0.43 -14.35 14.67
N ASP A 405 0.41 -13.44 15.64
CA ASP A 405 1.53 -13.11 16.53
C ASP A 405 2.25 -14.36 17.07
N GLY A 406 3.58 -14.34 17.03
CA GLY A 406 4.43 -15.48 17.43
C GLY A 406 4.63 -16.55 16.35
N ARG A 407 4.16 -16.30 15.12
CA ARG A 407 4.48 -17.13 13.95
C ARG A 407 5.07 -16.28 12.85
N ASN A 408 6.20 -16.74 12.32
CA ASN A 408 6.90 -16.06 11.24
C ASN A 408 5.96 -15.70 10.09
N ALA A 409 6.05 -14.43 9.68
CA ALA A 409 5.50 -14.00 8.43
C ALA A 409 6.40 -14.42 7.27
N ARG A 410 5.85 -14.45 6.07
CA ARG A 410 6.59 -14.74 4.85
C ARG A 410 6.24 -13.73 3.77
N MET A 411 7.26 -13.15 3.14
CA MET A 411 7.17 -12.28 1.97
C MET A 411 7.85 -12.99 0.81
N GLN A 412 7.17 -13.10 -0.33
CA GLN A 412 7.72 -13.74 -1.53
C GLN A 412 7.72 -12.74 -2.67
N MET A 413 8.91 -12.44 -3.19
CA MET A 413 9.11 -11.48 -4.26
C MET A 413 9.43 -12.24 -5.56
N PHE A 414 8.69 -11.94 -6.64
CA PHE A 414 8.88 -12.65 -7.92
C PHE A 414 9.55 -11.80 -8.99
N LEU A 415 9.98 -12.47 -10.05
CA LEU A 415 10.42 -11.84 -11.29
C LEU A 415 9.23 -11.39 -12.15
N TRP A 416 9.46 -10.40 -13.00
CA TRP A 416 8.44 -9.78 -13.84
C TRP A 416 8.85 -9.77 -15.29
N ASN A 417 7.92 -10.10 -16.20
CA ASN A 417 8.20 -10.27 -17.63
C ASN A 417 7.53 -9.21 -18.51
N TYR A 418 7.13 -8.07 -17.94
CA TYR A 418 6.66 -6.92 -18.70
C TYR A 418 7.83 -6.22 -19.39
N SER A 419 8.10 -6.62 -20.63
CA SER A 419 9.15 -6.01 -21.43
C SER A 419 8.81 -4.57 -21.82
N PRO A 420 9.78 -3.65 -21.88
CA PRO A 420 9.57 -2.33 -22.45
C PRO A 420 9.08 -2.44 -23.90
N PRO A 421 8.29 -1.48 -24.40
CA PRO A 421 7.88 -1.45 -25.81
C PRO A 421 9.11 -1.50 -26.72
N ILE A 422 9.15 -2.47 -27.64
CA ILE A 422 10.27 -2.64 -28.57
C ILE A 422 10.18 -1.54 -29.63
N LYS A 423 11.20 -0.67 -29.70
CA LYS A 423 11.24 0.51 -30.61
C LYS A 423 12.33 0.44 -31.70
N PRO A 424 12.37 -0.60 -32.55
CA PRO A 424 13.47 -0.80 -33.48
C PRO A 424 13.44 0.10 -34.71
N LEU A 425 12.35 0.86 -34.94
CA LEU A 425 12.29 1.86 -36.00
C LEU A 425 12.76 3.21 -35.45
N ILE A 426 13.94 3.66 -35.89
CA ILE A 426 14.56 4.91 -35.47
C ILE A 426 14.53 5.88 -36.66
N VAL A 427 13.76 6.97 -36.56
CA VAL A 427 13.81 8.05 -37.54
C VAL A 427 14.99 8.96 -37.20
N THR A 428 15.95 9.07 -38.11
CA THR A 428 17.14 9.90 -37.94
C THR A 428 16.98 11.29 -38.55
N SER A 429 16.11 11.43 -39.55
CA SER A 429 15.73 12.72 -40.13
C SER A 429 14.35 12.64 -40.79
N PRO A 430 13.59 13.74 -40.86
CA PRO A 430 13.91 15.08 -40.36
C PRO A 430 13.75 15.21 -38.83
N SER A 431 14.37 16.22 -38.23
CA SER A 431 14.38 16.43 -36.77
C SER A 431 12.98 16.65 -36.17
N SER A 432 12.02 17.09 -36.97
CA SER A 432 10.61 17.28 -36.55
C SER A 432 9.92 15.99 -36.13
N ILE A 433 10.37 14.85 -36.64
CA ILE A 433 9.84 13.51 -36.36
C ILE A 433 10.96 12.53 -36.01
N ALA A 434 12.13 13.03 -35.56
CA ALA A 434 13.22 12.16 -35.15
C ALA A 434 12.87 11.49 -33.82
N GLY A 435 13.16 10.19 -33.70
CA GLY A 435 12.80 9.41 -32.52
C GLY A 435 12.74 7.91 -32.80
N SER A 436 12.50 7.14 -31.75
CA SER A 436 12.32 5.68 -31.82
C SER A 436 10.85 5.32 -31.64
N TYR A 437 10.33 4.48 -32.53
CA TYR A 437 8.90 4.18 -32.65
C TYR A 437 8.61 2.72 -32.35
N VAL A 438 7.52 2.47 -31.63
CA VAL A 438 7.05 1.12 -31.34
C VAL A 438 6.57 0.45 -32.61
N VAL A 439 7.07 -0.74 -32.89
CA VAL A 439 6.66 -1.54 -34.06
C VAL A 439 6.54 -3.00 -33.70
N LYS A 440 5.68 -3.72 -34.43
CA LYS A 440 5.63 -5.18 -34.35
C LYS A 440 6.31 -5.79 -35.56
N GLN A 441 7.19 -6.76 -35.32
CA GLN A 441 7.71 -7.60 -36.38
C GLN A 441 6.63 -8.59 -36.83
N ASN A 442 6.66 -8.97 -38.11
CA ASN A 442 5.78 -10.01 -38.63
C ASN A 442 5.99 -11.36 -37.93
N GLY A 443 4.92 -12.16 -37.87
CA GLY A 443 4.92 -13.55 -37.43
C GLY A 443 4.79 -14.54 -38.60
N PHE A 444 5.48 -14.28 -39.72
CA PHE A 444 5.39 -15.18 -40.87
C PHE A 444 6.01 -16.55 -40.58
N ASN A 445 5.36 -17.62 -41.03
CA ASN A 445 5.90 -18.96 -40.85
C ASN A 445 5.49 -19.89 -42.01
N PRO A 446 6.41 -20.26 -42.92
CA PRO A 446 7.78 -19.75 -43.09
C PRO A 446 7.81 -18.32 -43.66
N GLY A 447 8.98 -17.67 -43.63
CA GLY A 447 9.19 -16.34 -44.23
C GLY A 447 9.45 -15.19 -43.26
N ARG A 448 9.63 -15.48 -41.96
CA ARG A 448 10.06 -14.48 -40.98
C ARG A 448 11.57 -14.29 -41.05
N VAL A 449 11.98 -13.04 -41.27
CA VAL A 449 13.38 -12.61 -41.27
C VAL A 449 13.59 -11.72 -40.06
N ASP A 450 14.61 -12.04 -39.25
CA ASP A 450 14.94 -11.31 -38.03
C ASP A 450 15.44 -9.90 -38.31
N LEU A 451 15.10 -8.97 -37.42
CA LEU A 451 15.62 -7.62 -37.48
C LEU A 451 17.12 -7.62 -37.12
N PRO A 452 17.93 -6.73 -37.72
CA PRO A 452 19.34 -6.63 -37.35
C PRO A 452 19.48 -6.18 -35.89
N VAL A 453 20.36 -6.84 -35.14
CA VAL A 453 20.67 -6.54 -33.74
C VAL A 453 21.93 -5.67 -33.68
N ALA A 454 21.95 -4.66 -32.82
CA ALA A 454 23.09 -3.76 -32.67
C ALA A 454 24.41 -4.53 -32.43
N PRO A 455 25.53 -4.12 -33.07
CA PRO A 455 25.72 -2.89 -33.84
C PRO A 455 25.23 -2.95 -35.30
N SER A 456 24.73 -4.10 -35.79
CA SER A 456 24.18 -4.22 -37.14
C SER A 456 22.88 -3.44 -37.29
N PHE A 457 22.64 -2.85 -38.46
CA PHE A 457 21.41 -2.11 -38.76
C PHE A 457 21.10 -2.10 -40.26
N LEU A 458 19.86 -1.77 -40.61
CA LEU A 458 19.46 -1.36 -41.95
C LEU A 458 19.13 0.14 -41.91
N GLN A 459 19.65 0.94 -42.82
CA GLN A 459 19.37 2.37 -42.87
C GLN A 459 19.20 2.84 -44.30
N SER A 460 18.11 3.57 -44.56
CA SER A 460 17.81 4.17 -45.85
C SER A 460 16.72 5.21 -45.70
N ASP A 461 16.48 5.96 -46.78
CA ASP A 461 15.27 6.77 -46.89
C ASP A 461 14.04 5.87 -47.04
N LEU A 462 12.91 6.33 -46.51
CA LEU A 462 11.61 5.72 -46.74
C LEU A 462 11.08 6.09 -48.12
N VAL A 463 10.48 5.11 -48.79
CA VAL A 463 9.77 5.31 -50.05
C VAL A 463 8.37 4.70 -49.94
N LEU A 464 7.35 5.49 -50.30
CA LEU A 464 5.96 5.05 -50.27
C LEU A 464 5.71 4.11 -51.45
N TYR A 465 5.07 2.98 -51.18
CA TYR A 465 4.65 2.06 -52.23
C TYR A 465 3.49 2.66 -53.03
N VAL A 466 3.63 2.77 -54.36
CA VAL A 466 2.59 3.31 -55.23
C VAL A 466 2.06 2.23 -56.16
N ASN A 467 0.77 1.95 -56.08
CA ASN A 467 0.08 1.03 -57.00
C ASN A 467 -0.24 1.70 -58.35
N ALA A 468 -0.31 0.91 -59.42
CA ALA A 468 -0.70 1.38 -60.74
C ALA A 468 -2.22 1.60 -60.93
N THR A 469 -3.07 0.97 -60.11
CA THR A 469 -4.51 0.83 -60.43
C THR A 469 -5.50 1.08 -59.27
N ASN A 470 -5.11 1.00 -57.99
CA ASN A 470 -6.01 1.29 -56.85
C ASN A 470 -5.27 1.76 -55.58
N PRO A 471 -5.59 2.96 -55.02
CA PRO A 471 -5.01 3.44 -53.76
C PRO A 471 -5.46 2.66 -52.51
N ALA A 472 -6.61 1.96 -52.54
CA ALA A 472 -7.14 1.26 -51.36
C ALA A 472 -6.44 -0.09 -51.07
N ASP A 473 -5.66 -0.60 -52.04
CA ASP A 473 -5.02 -1.93 -52.00
C ASP A 473 -3.48 -1.82 -52.01
N GLU A 474 -2.91 -0.82 -51.33
CA GLU A 474 -1.45 -0.51 -51.37
C GLU A 474 -0.59 -1.76 -51.15
N GLY A 475 0.17 -2.19 -52.17
CA GLY A 475 1.04 -3.38 -52.09
C GLY A 475 0.40 -4.71 -52.50
N CYS A 476 -0.83 -4.75 -53.00
CA CYS A 476 -1.46 -6.02 -53.45
C CYS A 476 -1.10 -6.44 -54.89
N PHE A 477 -0.43 -5.56 -55.63
CA PHE A 477 0.02 -5.77 -57.00
C PHE A 477 1.40 -5.15 -57.16
N SER A 478 2.14 -5.51 -58.22
CA SER A 478 3.45 -4.93 -58.52
C SER A 478 3.46 -3.39 -58.50
N PRO A 479 4.55 -2.76 -58.01
CA PRO A 479 4.59 -1.32 -57.80
C PRO A 479 4.72 -0.57 -59.13
N ALA A 480 4.02 0.55 -59.25
CA ALA A 480 4.19 1.50 -60.36
C ALA A 480 5.54 2.24 -60.26
N ASN A 481 6.08 2.38 -59.05
CA ASN A 481 7.32 3.07 -58.74
C ASN A 481 8.47 2.12 -58.37
N GLY A 482 8.51 0.89 -58.92
CA GLY A 482 9.49 -0.13 -58.54
C GLY A 482 10.95 0.32 -58.57
N ALA A 483 11.35 1.14 -59.55
CA ALA A 483 12.71 1.68 -59.61
C ALA A 483 13.11 2.55 -58.40
N ALA A 484 12.14 3.21 -57.75
CA ALA A 484 12.37 4.01 -56.56
C ALA A 484 12.45 3.16 -55.27
N LEU A 485 11.92 1.93 -55.28
CA LEU A 485 11.93 1.03 -54.12
C LEU A 485 13.27 0.29 -53.96
N ASN A 486 14.01 0.13 -55.06
CA ASN A 486 15.26 -0.65 -55.08
C ASN A 486 16.31 -0.08 -54.11
N GLY A 487 16.77 -0.90 -53.17
CA GLY A 487 17.74 -0.53 -52.15
C GLY A 487 17.19 0.36 -51.03
N LYS A 488 15.86 0.55 -50.95
CA LYS A 488 15.20 1.43 -49.98
C LYS A 488 14.25 0.65 -49.07
N MET A 489 13.92 1.27 -47.95
CA MET A 489 12.89 0.80 -47.03
C MET A 489 11.54 1.31 -47.50
N VAL A 490 10.59 0.39 -47.62
CA VAL A 490 9.30 0.65 -48.24
C VAL A 490 8.24 0.77 -47.17
N ILE A 491 7.47 1.86 -47.20
CA ILE A 491 6.27 2.01 -46.37
C ILE A 491 5.02 1.81 -47.24
N LEU A 492 4.04 1.07 -46.75
CA LEU A 492 2.78 0.79 -47.45
C LEU A 492 1.62 0.65 -46.46
N ARG A 493 0.38 0.92 -46.88
CA ARG A 493 -0.80 0.72 -46.03
C ARG A 493 -1.35 -0.70 -46.07
N ARG A 494 -1.92 -1.11 -44.94
CA ARG A 494 -2.76 -2.31 -44.84
C ARG A 494 -3.98 -2.15 -45.76
N GLY A 495 -4.29 -3.22 -46.51
CA GLY A 495 -5.39 -3.27 -47.48
C GLY A 495 -6.00 -4.67 -47.56
N GLY A 496 -6.66 -5.01 -48.67
CA GLY A 496 -7.47 -6.23 -48.80
C GLY A 496 -6.72 -7.55 -49.00
N CYS A 497 -5.41 -7.54 -49.25
CA CYS A 497 -4.61 -8.76 -49.48
C CYS A 497 -3.71 -9.13 -48.30
N ASN A 498 -3.20 -10.37 -48.33
CA ASN A 498 -2.31 -10.93 -47.31
C ASN A 498 -1.02 -10.12 -47.15
N PHE A 499 -0.52 -10.03 -45.91
CA PHE A 499 0.72 -9.30 -45.59
C PHE A 499 1.94 -9.87 -46.29
N SER A 500 2.07 -11.20 -46.40
CA SER A 500 3.18 -11.84 -47.09
C SER A 500 3.25 -11.44 -48.58
N VAL A 501 2.10 -11.33 -49.25
CA VAL A 501 2.01 -10.87 -50.65
C VAL A 501 2.54 -9.45 -50.81
N LYS A 502 2.17 -8.55 -49.89
CA LYS A 502 2.66 -7.16 -49.88
C LYS A 502 4.18 -7.08 -49.74
N VAL A 503 4.72 -7.82 -48.77
CA VAL A 503 6.15 -7.87 -48.52
C VAL A 503 6.89 -8.46 -49.72
N LYS A 504 6.33 -9.50 -50.35
CA LYS A 504 6.92 -10.14 -51.54
C LYS A 504 7.00 -9.21 -52.74
N PHE A 505 5.95 -8.44 -53.04
CA PHE A 505 5.98 -7.48 -54.15
C PHE A 505 7.00 -6.35 -53.92
N ALA A 506 7.11 -5.85 -52.69
CA ALA A 506 8.14 -4.86 -52.35
C ALA A 506 9.55 -5.47 -52.47
N GLN A 507 9.76 -6.70 -52.00
CA GLN A 507 11.02 -7.43 -52.15
C GLN A 507 11.41 -7.62 -53.62
N ASP A 508 10.47 -8.02 -54.47
CA ASP A 508 10.70 -8.24 -55.90
C ASP A 508 11.05 -6.94 -56.65
N ALA A 509 10.64 -5.79 -56.09
CA ALA A 509 11.05 -4.47 -56.55
C ALA A 509 12.40 -3.99 -55.97
N GLY A 510 13.08 -4.83 -55.17
CA GLY A 510 14.40 -4.55 -54.59
C GLY A 510 14.39 -3.85 -53.23
N ALA A 511 13.26 -3.81 -52.53
CA ALA A 511 13.20 -3.27 -51.18
C ALA A 511 14.12 -4.03 -50.21
N ILE A 512 14.70 -3.34 -49.22
CA ILE A 512 15.55 -3.96 -48.19
C ILE A 512 14.81 -4.23 -46.88
N ALA A 513 13.68 -3.58 -46.65
CA ALA A 513 12.73 -3.85 -45.56
C ALA A 513 11.36 -3.26 -45.89
N VAL A 514 10.31 -3.73 -45.19
CA VAL A 514 8.94 -3.25 -45.39
C VAL A 514 8.30 -2.81 -44.07
N ILE A 515 7.64 -1.66 -44.10
CA ILE A 515 6.84 -1.09 -43.02
C ILE A 515 5.37 -1.06 -43.45
N VAL A 516 4.53 -1.80 -42.75
CA VAL A 516 3.09 -1.84 -43.01
C VAL A 516 2.34 -0.95 -42.02
N VAL A 517 1.64 0.05 -42.53
CA VAL A 517 0.81 0.96 -41.72
C VAL A 517 -0.55 0.32 -41.46
N ASN A 518 -0.92 0.19 -40.19
CA ASN A 518 -2.26 -0.28 -39.85
C ASN A 518 -3.32 0.75 -40.28
N ASN A 519 -4.48 0.27 -40.73
CA ASN A 519 -5.61 1.10 -41.16
C ASN A 519 -6.66 1.30 -40.05
N LYS A 520 -6.32 0.95 -38.81
CA LYS A 520 -7.11 1.13 -37.60
C LYS A 520 -6.20 1.65 -36.48
N ALA A 521 -6.79 2.24 -35.46
CA ALA A 521 -6.08 2.56 -34.22
C ALA A 521 -5.47 1.28 -33.60
N GLY A 522 -4.30 1.42 -32.99
CA GLY A 522 -3.57 0.31 -32.36
C GLY A 522 -2.63 -0.46 -33.29
N GLU A 523 -1.92 -1.40 -32.69
CA GLU A 523 -0.91 -2.24 -33.34
C GLU A 523 -1.54 -3.49 -34.00
N ILE A 524 -0.80 -4.10 -34.93
CA ILE A 524 -1.21 -5.37 -35.56
C ILE A 524 -0.08 -6.38 -35.52
N THR A 525 -0.44 -7.65 -35.41
CA THR A 525 0.47 -8.75 -35.69
C THR A 525 0.21 -9.23 -37.11
N MET A 526 1.22 -9.12 -37.98
CA MET A 526 1.12 -9.58 -39.36
C MET A 526 1.41 -11.07 -39.46
N SER A 527 0.41 -11.88 -39.82
CA SER A 527 0.55 -13.30 -40.11
C SER A 527 0.62 -13.57 -41.61
N GLY A 528 1.20 -14.70 -41.99
CA GLY A 528 1.42 -15.08 -43.39
C GLY A 528 2.42 -16.23 -43.51
N ALA A 529 2.54 -16.77 -44.71
CA ALA A 529 3.49 -17.85 -45.01
C ALA A 529 3.99 -17.68 -46.44
N ASP A 530 5.30 -17.43 -46.58
CA ASP A 530 6.00 -17.42 -47.85
C ASP A 530 7.51 -17.56 -47.59
N ALA A 531 8.05 -18.76 -47.83
CA ALA A 531 9.47 -19.07 -47.60
C ALA A 531 10.43 -18.29 -48.49
N THR A 532 9.94 -17.62 -49.55
CA THR A 532 10.77 -16.85 -50.48
C THR A 532 11.01 -15.41 -50.02
N ILE A 533 10.39 -15.00 -48.91
CA ILE A 533 10.66 -13.71 -48.27
C ILE A 533 12.01 -13.79 -47.52
N THR A 534 12.90 -12.87 -47.85
CA THR A 534 14.28 -12.74 -47.37
C THR A 534 14.60 -11.36 -46.79
N ILE A 535 13.61 -10.45 -46.76
CA ILE A 535 13.74 -9.13 -46.12
C ILE A 535 12.87 -9.02 -44.85
N PRO A 536 13.29 -8.24 -43.86
CA PRO A 536 12.50 -7.99 -42.67
C PRO A 536 11.23 -7.16 -42.98
N ALA A 537 10.16 -7.46 -42.26
CA ALA A 537 8.91 -6.71 -42.33
C ALA A 537 8.36 -6.40 -40.94
N ILE A 538 7.96 -5.14 -40.73
CA ILE A 538 7.41 -4.61 -39.49
C ILE A 538 6.08 -3.90 -39.75
N SER A 539 5.29 -3.68 -38.71
CA SER A 539 4.08 -2.87 -38.75
C SER A 539 4.09 -1.78 -37.71
N VAL A 540 3.54 -0.62 -38.08
CA VAL A 540 3.34 0.57 -37.25
C VAL A 540 1.85 0.83 -37.04
N SER A 541 1.51 1.58 -35.99
CA SER A 541 0.16 2.10 -35.81
C SER A 541 -0.25 3.04 -36.95
N GLN A 542 -1.55 3.30 -37.08
CA GLN A 542 -2.06 4.25 -38.06
C GLN A 542 -1.46 5.65 -37.86
N GLU A 543 -1.41 6.13 -36.62
CA GLU A 543 -0.90 7.45 -36.28
C GLU A 543 0.58 7.63 -36.70
N VAL A 544 1.43 6.69 -36.28
CA VAL A 544 2.86 6.71 -36.62
C VAL A 544 3.06 6.63 -38.13
N GLY A 545 2.38 5.68 -38.78
CA GLY A 545 2.54 5.47 -40.21
C GLY A 545 2.07 6.66 -41.06
N GLU A 546 0.91 7.25 -40.75
CA GLU A 546 0.41 8.41 -41.49
C GLU A 546 1.25 9.66 -41.23
N SER A 547 1.81 9.83 -40.02
CA SER A 547 2.75 10.92 -39.72
C SER A 547 4.03 10.82 -40.57
N LEU A 548 4.61 9.62 -40.69
CA LEU A 548 5.75 9.36 -41.56
C LEU A 548 5.42 9.66 -43.03
N ILE A 549 4.27 9.17 -43.52
CA ILE A 549 3.86 9.37 -44.93
C ILE A 549 3.60 10.85 -45.23
N ALA A 550 2.97 11.59 -44.31
CA ALA A 550 2.75 13.03 -44.46
C ALA A 550 4.09 13.79 -44.53
N GLN A 551 5.05 13.44 -43.67
CA GLN A 551 6.37 14.08 -43.69
C GLN A 551 7.12 13.82 -45.00
N MET A 552 7.00 12.61 -45.57
CA MET A 552 7.62 12.23 -46.84
C MET A 552 7.15 13.08 -48.04
N GLN A 553 5.99 13.74 -47.94
CA GLN A 553 5.51 14.66 -48.99
C GLN A 553 6.27 15.98 -49.03
N THR A 554 6.95 16.33 -47.92
CA THR A 554 7.64 17.61 -47.77
C THR A 554 9.16 17.47 -47.87
N GLN A 555 9.71 16.35 -47.40
CA GLN A 555 11.15 16.07 -47.42
C GLN A 555 11.43 14.57 -47.23
N ALA A 556 12.66 14.15 -47.52
CA ALA A 556 13.07 12.76 -47.31
C ALA A 556 13.08 12.41 -45.81
N VAL A 557 12.49 11.25 -45.48
CA VAL A 557 12.52 10.68 -44.13
C VAL A 557 13.55 9.55 -44.12
N ASN A 558 14.62 9.71 -43.36
CA ASN A 558 15.66 8.70 -43.22
C ASN A 558 15.39 7.91 -41.95
N VAL A 559 15.38 6.58 -42.07
CA VAL A 559 15.11 5.68 -40.96
C VAL A 559 16.18 4.62 -40.85
N LYS A 560 16.36 4.14 -39.63
CA LYS A 560 17.24 3.06 -39.23
C LYS A 560 16.39 1.98 -38.55
N LEU A 561 16.56 0.74 -38.95
CA LEU A 561 15.94 -0.44 -38.37
C LEU A 561 17.01 -1.22 -37.62
N GLN A 562 16.88 -1.33 -36.29
CA GLN A 562 17.84 -1.97 -35.41
C GLN A 562 17.19 -2.38 -34.08
N LEU A 563 17.40 -3.62 -33.64
CA LEU A 563 17.13 -4.07 -32.27
C LEU A 563 18.31 -3.77 -31.34
N GLU A 564 18.02 -3.58 -30.06
CA GLU A 564 19.06 -3.47 -29.03
C GLU A 564 19.80 -4.80 -28.84
N SER A 565 21.10 -4.73 -28.51
CA SER A 565 21.96 -5.90 -28.36
C SER A 565 21.67 -6.73 -27.10
N ASN A 566 21.08 -6.10 -26.09
CA ASN A 566 20.80 -6.72 -24.79
C ASN A 566 19.28 -6.71 -24.57
N PRO A 567 18.55 -7.73 -25.07
CA PRO A 567 17.11 -7.77 -24.92
C PRO A 567 16.75 -7.85 -23.43
N PHE A 568 15.62 -7.25 -23.08
CA PHE A 568 15.01 -7.42 -21.77
C PHE A 568 14.85 -8.91 -21.45
N VAL A 569 15.28 -9.31 -20.25
CA VAL A 569 15.09 -10.65 -19.70
C VAL A 569 13.88 -10.59 -18.78
N ASN A 570 14.07 -10.01 -17.58
CA ASN A 570 13.04 -9.82 -16.57
C ASN A 570 13.38 -8.60 -15.72
N SER A 571 12.37 -7.89 -15.26
CA SER A 571 12.50 -6.99 -14.11
C SER A 571 12.45 -7.82 -12.83
N ASP A 572 13.20 -7.41 -11.82
CA ASP A 572 13.28 -8.11 -10.54
C ASP A 572 12.55 -7.29 -9.46
N GLY A 573 11.48 -7.86 -8.90
CA GLY A 573 10.61 -7.21 -7.91
C GLY A 573 11.34 -6.87 -6.60
N ASP A 574 12.45 -7.54 -6.30
CA ASP A 574 13.29 -7.26 -5.12
C ASP A 574 13.96 -5.89 -5.15
N PHE A 575 13.94 -5.22 -6.31
CA PHE A 575 14.40 -3.85 -6.48
C PHE A 575 13.25 -2.83 -6.55
N ASP A 576 12.01 -3.24 -6.32
CA ASP A 576 10.88 -2.32 -6.21
C ASP A 576 10.49 -2.17 -4.73
N ASN A 577 11.07 -1.17 -4.07
CA ASN A 577 10.75 -0.79 -2.70
C ASN A 577 9.26 -0.45 -2.52
N GLY A 578 8.55 -0.05 -3.57
CA GLY A 578 7.10 0.17 -3.52
C GLY A 578 6.35 -1.14 -3.30
N ILE A 579 6.69 -2.17 -4.08
CA ILE A 579 6.11 -3.51 -3.91
C ILE A 579 6.52 -4.11 -2.56
N ILE A 580 7.79 -4.04 -2.16
CA ILE A 580 8.22 -4.55 -0.84
C ILE A 580 7.46 -3.86 0.31
N ALA A 581 7.26 -2.54 0.21
CA ALA A 581 6.50 -1.79 1.21
C ALA A 581 5.01 -2.15 1.20
N HIS A 582 4.43 -2.42 0.03
CA HIS A 582 3.06 -2.91 -0.14
C HIS A 582 2.88 -4.25 0.56
N GLU A 583 3.75 -5.22 0.28
CA GLU A 583 3.70 -6.55 0.90
C GLU A 583 3.84 -6.48 2.42
N TYR A 584 4.78 -5.68 2.93
CA TYR A 584 4.90 -5.46 4.37
C TYR A 584 3.66 -4.76 4.96
N GLY A 585 2.99 -3.92 4.17
CA GLY A 585 1.72 -3.28 4.49
C GLY A 585 0.59 -4.27 4.76
N HIS A 586 0.57 -5.42 4.09
CA HIS A 586 -0.33 -6.54 4.44
C HIS A 586 0.00 -7.07 5.83
N GLY A 587 1.28 -7.27 6.13
CA GLY A 587 1.76 -7.62 7.47
C GLY A 587 1.20 -6.71 8.56
N ILE A 588 1.39 -5.40 8.39
CA ILE A 588 0.93 -4.37 9.33
C ILE A 588 -0.59 -4.39 9.48
N SER A 589 -1.32 -4.28 8.37
CA SER A 589 -2.78 -4.15 8.39
C SER A 589 -3.46 -5.40 8.96
N THR A 590 -3.00 -6.60 8.59
CA THR A 590 -3.54 -7.88 9.07
C THR A 590 -3.24 -8.13 10.55
N ARG A 591 -2.07 -7.75 11.08
CA ARG A 591 -1.77 -7.89 12.52
C ARG A 591 -2.53 -6.90 13.38
N LEU A 592 -2.80 -5.70 12.88
CA LEU A 592 -3.49 -4.66 13.65
C LEU A 592 -5.02 -4.80 13.58
N ALA A 593 -5.59 -5.17 12.43
CA ALA A 593 -7.03 -5.27 12.23
C ALA A 593 -7.62 -6.43 13.05
N GLY A 594 -8.44 -6.11 14.04
CA GLY A 594 -9.02 -7.12 14.94
C GLY A 594 -8.04 -7.72 15.95
N GLY A 595 -6.81 -7.20 16.02
CA GLY A 595 -5.80 -7.54 17.02
C GLY A 595 -4.83 -8.64 16.59
N ARG A 596 -3.63 -8.61 17.18
CA ARG A 596 -2.45 -9.41 16.80
C ARG A 596 -2.64 -10.94 16.74
N ASN A 597 -3.65 -11.45 17.46
CA ASN A 597 -3.95 -12.87 17.53
C ASN A 597 -5.02 -13.32 16.51
N ASN A 598 -5.49 -12.43 15.64
CA ASN A 598 -6.50 -12.72 14.63
C ASN A 598 -6.16 -12.10 13.26
N SER A 599 -5.50 -12.90 12.41
CA SER A 599 -5.12 -12.50 11.05
C SER A 599 -6.20 -12.75 9.99
N SER A 600 -7.47 -12.97 10.37
CA SER A 600 -8.58 -13.25 9.43
C SER A 600 -9.63 -12.15 9.40
N CYS A 601 -9.24 -10.91 9.69
CA CYS A 601 -10.15 -9.78 9.79
C CYS A 601 -10.26 -8.91 8.54
N LEU A 602 -9.39 -9.08 7.54
CA LEU A 602 -9.38 -8.29 6.30
C LEU A 602 -9.71 -9.18 5.12
N ASP A 603 -10.94 -9.66 5.15
CA ASP A 603 -11.27 -10.95 4.58
C ASP A 603 -12.66 -10.94 3.95
N ASN A 604 -13.44 -9.91 4.25
CA ASN A 604 -14.73 -9.62 3.67
C ASN A 604 -14.58 -8.93 2.30
N THR A 605 -15.69 -8.82 1.59
CA THR A 605 -15.70 -8.21 0.26
C THR A 605 -15.34 -6.72 0.27
N ASP A 606 -15.85 -5.98 1.25
CA ASP A 606 -15.61 -4.53 1.42
C ASP A 606 -14.32 -4.21 2.21
N GLN A 607 -13.31 -5.10 2.13
CA GLN A 607 -12.08 -4.99 2.89
C GLN A 607 -11.09 -3.98 2.27
N MET A 608 -10.24 -3.38 3.11
CA MET A 608 -9.37 -2.25 2.76
C MET A 608 -7.86 -2.62 2.74
N GLY A 609 -7.53 -3.90 2.88
CA GLY A 609 -6.20 -4.53 2.91
C GLY A 609 -5.25 -3.99 1.86
N GLU A 610 -5.58 -4.23 0.59
CA GLU A 610 -4.83 -3.73 -0.58
C GLU A 610 -4.64 -2.20 -0.54
N GLY A 611 -5.66 -1.48 -0.08
CA GLY A 611 -5.62 -0.02 0.01
C GLY A 611 -4.72 0.51 1.12
N TRP A 612 -4.65 -0.17 2.27
CA TRP A 612 -3.69 0.17 3.31
C TRP A 612 -2.27 -0.10 2.84
N SER A 613 -2.03 -1.23 2.15
CA SER A 613 -0.74 -1.60 1.62
C SER A 613 -0.21 -0.60 0.59
N ASP A 614 -1.03 -0.22 -0.41
CA ASP A 614 -0.66 0.82 -1.39
C ASP A 614 -0.39 2.16 -0.70
N TRP A 615 -1.24 2.55 0.25
CA TRP A 615 -1.06 3.81 0.97
C TRP A 615 0.22 3.82 1.83
N ILE A 616 0.52 2.72 2.53
CA ILE A 616 1.74 2.52 3.30
C ILE A 616 2.97 2.67 2.37
N ALA A 617 2.95 2.05 1.19
CA ALA A 617 4.02 2.17 0.20
C ALA A 617 4.20 3.63 -0.29
N LEU A 618 3.10 4.31 -0.62
CA LEU A 618 3.13 5.72 -1.06
C LEU A 618 3.70 6.65 0.01
N MET A 619 3.32 6.46 1.28
CA MET A 619 3.81 7.29 2.39
C MET A 619 5.33 7.17 2.59
N MET A 620 5.91 6.00 2.28
CA MET A 620 7.35 5.79 2.33
C MET A 620 8.10 6.53 1.22
N GLN A 621 7.47 6.73 0.06
CA GLN A 621 8.08 7.35 -1.13
C GLN A 621 7.92 8.87 -1.22
N LEU A 622 7.08 9.47 -0.37
CA LEU A 622 6.91 10.92 -0.29
C LEU A 622 8.22 11.60 0.12
N LYS A 623 8.61 12.65 -0.61
CA LYS A 623 9.83 13.45 -0.36
C LYS A 623 9.57 14.96 -0.56
N PRO A 624 10.48 15.84 -0.09
CA PRO A 624 10.36 17.27 -0.29
C PRO A 624 10.23 17.63 -1.78
N GLY A 625 9.27 18.50 -2.10
CA GLY A 625 8.99 18.94 -3.47
C GLY A 625 7.92 18.11 -4.20
N ASP A 626 7.50 16.97 -3.65
CA ASP A 626 6.33 16.26 -4.16
C ASP A 626 5.06 17.12 -3.98
N VAL A 627 4.06 16.90 -4.84
CA VAL A 627 2.74 17.55 -4.79
C VAL A 627 1.63 16.52 -4.99
N GLY A 628 0.47 16.73 -4.37
CA GLY A 628 -0.62 15.73 -4.38
C GLY A 628 -1.29 15.52 -5.71
N THR A 629 -1.22 16.49 -6.61
CA THR A 629 -1.76 16.40 -7.98
C THR A 629 -0.89 15.60 -8.92
N ALA A 630 0.35 15.24 -8.53
CA ALA A 630 1.25 14.44 -9.35
C ALA A 630 0.66 13.05 -9.64
N ARG A 631 1.07 12.44 -10.75
CA ARG A 631 0.73 11.05 -11.09
C ARG A 631 1.65 10.11 -10.33
N ARG A 632 1.08 9.22 -9.50
CA ARG A 632 1.82 8.18 -8.76
C ARG A 632 1.29 6.80 -9.10
N GLY A 633 1.96 6.10 -10.02
CA GLY A 633 1.71 4.67 -10.26
C GLY A 633 2.33 3.80 -9.16
N ILE A 634 1.90 2.54 -9.08
CA ILE A 634 2.54 1.50 -8.26
C ILE A 634 3.16 0.46 -9.20
N GLY A 635 4.41 0.09 -8.98
CA GLY A 635 5.08 -0.95 -9.77
C GLY A 635 5.42 -0.48 -11.19
N THR A 636 5.77 0.79 -11.36
CA THR A 636 6.12 1.36 -12.67
C THR A 636 7.39 0.72 -13.26
N TYR A 637 8.37 0.40 -12.41
CA TYR A 637 9.62 -0.25 -12.83
C TYR A 637 9.39 -1.69 -13.30
N VAL A 638 8.67 -2.50 -12.53
CA VAL A 638 8.36 -3.88 -12.93
C VAL A 638 7.46 -3.96 -14.15
N SER A 639 6.70 -2.91 -14.43
CA SER A 639 5.87 -2.75 -15.63
C SER A 639 6.64 -2.18 -16.84
N SER A 640 7.93 -1.86 -16.69
CA SER A 640 8.75 -1.16 -17.69
C SER A 640 8.15 0.17 -18.18
N GLU A 641 7.53 0.90 -17.26
CA GLU A 641 6.92 2.22 -17.50
C GLU A 641 7.80 3.36 -16.94
N PRO A 642 7.63 4.60 -17.43
CA PRO A 642 8.18 5.79 -16.78
C PRO A 642 7.71 5.94 -15.34
N THR A 643 8.41 6.75 -14.54
CA THR A 643 8.13 6.95 -13.11
C THR A 643 6.74 7.55 -12.81
N ASP A 644 6.10 8.18 -13.79
CA ASP A 644 4.74 8.75 -13.72
C ASP A 644 3.72 7.94 -14.54
N GLY A 645 4.11 6.73 -14.93
CA GLY A 645 3.28 5.74 -15.62
C GLY A 645 2.05 5.33 -14.81
N LEU A 646 1.23 4.47 -15.42
CA LEU A 646 0.04 3.94 -14.78
C LEU A 646 0.42 2.95 -13.67
N GLY A 647 1.43 2.11 -13.93
CA GLY A 647 1.76 0.98 -13.10
C GLY A 647 0.69 -0.12 -13.20
N ILE A 648 0.39 -0.74 -12.07
CA ILE A 648 -0.44 -1.95 -11.98
C ILE A 648 -1.87 -1.70 -11.46
N ARG A 649 -2.25 -0.44 -11.22
CA ARG A 649 -3.60 -0.04 -10.77
C ARG A 649 -4.39 0.62 -11.92
N ASP A 650 -5.70 0.74 -11.77
CA ASP A 650 -6.57 1.33 -12.80
C ASP A 650 -6.31 2.82 -13.05
N TYR A 651 -5.85 3.54 -12.03
CA TYR A 651 -5.49 4.95 -12.11
C TYR A 651 -4.25 5.23 -11.25
N PRO A 652 -3.37 6.16 -11.65
CA PRO A 652 -2.34 6.67 -10.76
C PRO A 652 -2.98 7.36 -9.55
N TYR A 653 -2.38 7.27 -8.37
CA TYR A 653 -2.81 8.03 -7.21
C TYR A 653 -2.54 9.52 -7.42
N SER A 654 -3.59 10.33 -7.27
CA SER A 654 -3.55 11.78 -7.42
C SER A 654 -4.76 12.42 -6.74
N THR A 655 -4.56 13.59 -6.15
CA THR A 655 -5.64 14.44 -5.65
C THR A 655 -6.41 15.14 -6.78
N ASP A 656 -5.88 15.12 -8.00
CA ASP A 656 -6.58 15.62 -9.19
C ASP A 656 -7.57 14.56 -9.68
N LYS A 657 -8.86 14.89 -9.62
CA LYS A 657 -9.96 14.02 -10.06
C LYS A 657 -10.00 13.79 -11.57
N GLY A 658 -9.30 14.61 -12.36
CA GLY A 658 -9.08 14.37 -13.78
C GLY A 658 -8.07 13.23 -14.04
N ILE A 659 -7.13 13.01 -13.12
CA ILE A 659 -6.15 11.91 -13.18
C ILE A 659 -6.72 10.66 -12.51
N ASN A 660 -7.30 10.80 -11.31
CA ASN A 660 -7.91 9.71 -10.57
C ASN A 660 -9.37 10.06 -10.22
N PRO A 661 -10.34 9.59 -11.00
CA PRO A 661 -11.76 9.89 -10.78
C PRO A 661 -12.44 8.94 -9.78
N MET A 662 -11.72 8.03 -9.11
CA MET A 662 -12.34 7.03 -8.25
C MET A 662 -13.16 7.67 -7.11
N THR A 663 -14.36 7.15 -6.91
CA THR A 663 -15.24 7.40 -5.76
C THR A 663 -15.66 6.08 -5.13
N TYR A 664 -16.35 6.14 -3.99
CA TYR A 664 -16.85 4.95 -3.30
C TYR A 664 -17.74 4.08 -4.19
N ALA A 665 -18.52 4.64 -5.12
CA ALA A 665 -19.31 3.85 -6.06
C ALA A 665 -18.47 2.98 -7.02
N ASN A 666 -17.16 3.21 -7.16
CA ASN A 666 -16.30 2.33 -7.95
C ASN A 666 -16.14 0.94 -7.32
N THR A 667 -16.28 0.76 -6.00
CA THR A 667 -16.18 -0.57 -5.36
C THR A 667 -17.16 -1.56 -5.98
N ASN A 668 -18.36 -1.08 -6.34
CA ASN A 668 -19.42 -1.86 -7.00
C ASN A 668 -19.04 -2.44 -8.36
N LYS A 669 -17.95 -1.97 -8.99
CA LYS A 669 -17.49 -2.42 -10.32
C LYS A 669 -16.52 -3.59 -10.24
N TYR A 670 -16.01 -3.91 -9.05
CA TYR A 670 -14.99 -4.94 -8.85
C TYR A 670 -15.58 -6.32 -8.48
N GLN A 671 -16.89 -6.49 -8.60
CA GLN A 671 -17.53 -7.80 -8.47
C GLN A 671 -17.56 -8.55 -9.80
N TYR A 672 -17.17 -9.82 -9.78
CA TYR A 672 -17.31 -10.73 -10.92
C TYR A 672 -17.71 -12.13 -10.46
N LYS A 673 -18.08 -13.01 -11.40
CA LYS A 673 -18.31 -14.42 -11.12
C LYS A 673 -17.15 -15.25 -11.63
N ASP A 674 -16.67 -16.19 -10.83
CA ASP A 674 -15.69 -17.19 -11.26
C ASP A 674 -16.30 -18.24 -12.19
N GLU A 675 -15.49 -19.22 -12.61
CA GLU A 675 -15.89 -20.28 -13.55
C GLU A 675 -17.02 -21.17 -12.97
N GLU A 676 -17.07 -21.30 -11.64
CA GLU A 676 -18.09 -21.99 -10.88
C GLU A 676 -19.36 -21.15 -10.63
N GLY A 677 -19.38 -19.89 -11.08
CA GLY A 677 -20.51 -18.98 -10.95
C GLY A 677 -20.65 -18.36 -9.55
N VAL A 678 -19.62 -18.46 -8.71
CA VAL A 678 -19.55 -17.86 -7.38
C VAL A 678 -19.07 -16.41 -7.51
N GLU A 679 -19.71 -15.50 -6.76
CA GLU A 679 -19.31 -14.10 -6.73
C GLU A 679 -17.96 -13.94 -6.03
N GLN A 680 -17.06 -13.22 -6.70
CA GLN A 680 -15.71 -12.89 -6.28
C GLN A 680 -15.51 -11.38 -6.37
N THR A 681 -14.62 -10.88 -5.51
CA THR A 681 -14.22 -9.48 -5.49
C THR A 681 -12.82 -9.35 -6.03
N GLU A 682 -12.60 -8.41 -6.96
CA GLU A 682 -11.28 -7.96 -7.34
C GLU A 682 -10.78 -6.99 -6.27
N GLU A 683 -9.98 -7.51 -5.35
CA GLU A 683 -9.60 -6.81 -4.12
C GLU A 683 -8.62 -5.66 -4.33
N HIS A 684 -7.81 -5.71 -5.40
CA HIS A 684 -6.90 -4.61 -5.75
C HIS A 684 -7.65 -3.35 -6.17
N GLY A 685 -8.69 -3.50 -6.98
CA GLY A 685 -9.55 -2.42 -7.43
C GLY A 685 -10.34 -1.81 -6.27
N THR A 686 -10.92 -2.65 -5.41
CA THR A 686 -11.55 -2.19 -4.16
C THR A 686 -10.54 -1.44 -3.30
N GLY A 687 -9.36 -2.00 -3.06
CA GLY A 687 -8.28 -1.36 -2.31
C GLY A 687 -7.82 -0.03 -2.89
N ALA A 688 -7.73 0.07 -4.22
CA ALA A 688 -7.31 1.30 -4.90
C ALA A 688 -8.28 2.47 -4.64
N VAL A 689 -9.58 2.19 -4.48
CA VAL A 689 -10.55 3.20 -4.05
C VAL A 689 -10.21 3.70 -2.65
N TRP A 690 -9.90 2.80 -1.70
CA TRP A 690 -9.53 3.17 -0.34
C TRP A 690 -8.23 3.98 -0.27
N ALA A 691 -7.18 3.51 -0.94
CA ALA A 691 -5.89 4.20 -1.02
C ALA A 691 -6.03 5.60 -1.63
N THR A 692 -6.92 5.77 -2.62
CA THR A 692 -7.21 7.08 -3.22
C THR A 692 -7.77 8.07 -2.18
N VAL A 693 -8.67 7.62 -1.31
CA VAL A 693 -9.23 8.47 -0.22
C VAL A 693 -8.13 8.83 0.79
N LEU A 694 -7.29 7.87 1.17
CA LEU A 694 -6.20 8.11 2.12
C LEU A 694 -5.08 8.97 1.53
N TRP A 695 -4.87 8.93 0.21
CA TRP A 695 -3.95 9.82 -0.49
C TRP A 695 -4.41 11.28 -0.38
N ASP A 696 -5.69 11.54 -0.67
CA ASP A 696 -6.30 12.86 -0.48
C ASP A 696 -6.19 13.32 0.98
N LEU A 697 -6.40 12.40 1.93
CA LEU A 697 -6.29 12.68 3.36
C LEU A 697 -4.86 13.08 3.73
N SER A 698 -3.87 12.39 3.18
CA SER A 698 -2.46 12.65 3.45
C SER A 698 -2.06 14.05 3.01
N TRP A 699 -2.51 14.47 1.82
CA TRP A 699 -2.28 15.82 1.34
C TRP A 699 -3.05 16.88 2.12
N ALA A 700 -4.27 16.60 2.60
CA ALA A 700 -4.98 17.50 3.49
C ALA A 700 -4.19 17.75 4.80
N TYR A 701 -3.65 16.69 5.41
CA TYR A 701 -2.79 16.80 6.58
C TYR A 701 -1.48 17.54 6.28
N ILE A 702 -0.80 17.23 5.17
CA ILE A 702 0.44 17.90 4.75
C ILE A 702 0.19 19.39 4.50
N ASN A 703 -0.91 19.76 3.86
CA ASN A 703 -1.25 21.16 3.61
C ASN A 703 -1.53 21.91 4.91
N LYS A 704 -2.19 21.27 5.88
CA LYS A 704 -2.48 21.88 7.19
C LYS A 704 -1.26 21.99 8.11
N TYR A 705 -0.40 20.98 8.14
CA TYR A 705 0.68 20.86 9.13
C TYR A 705 2.10 20.89 8.55
N SER A 706 2.24 21.18 7.25
CA SER A 706 3.48 21.06 6.48
C SER A 706 4.03 19.64 6.39
N TYR A 707 4.91 19.40 5.42
CA TYR A 707 5.62 18.13 5.29
C TYR A 707 6.89 18.12 6.15
N ASP A 708 7.19 16.97 6.77
CA ASP A 708 8.44 16.70 7.47
C ASP A 708 9.12 15.47 6.86
N ASP A 709 10.34 15.67 6.37
CA ASP A 709 11.12 14.65 5.68
C ASP A 709 11.48 13.48 6.60
N ASN A 710 11.59 13.74 7.91
CA ASN A 710 11.92 12.71 8.87
C ASN A 710 10.74 11.76 9.12
N LYS A 711 10.77 10.58 8.47
CA LYS A 711 9.72 9.56 8.60
C LYS A 711 9.70 8.84 9.94
N TYR A 712 10.79 8.84 10.70
CA TYR A 712 10.86 8.11 11.97
C TYR A 712 10.20 8.89 13.11
N ASN A 713 10.59 10.15 13.30
CA ASN A 713 10.13 10.94 14.45
C ASN A 713 9.75 12.39 14.09
N GLY A 714 9.46 12.63 12.81
CA GLY A 714 8.96 13.91 12.34
C GLY A 714 7.61 14.28 12.95
N LYS A 715 7.26 15.56 12.83
CA LYS A 715 6.03 16.14 13.41
C LYS A 715 5.10 16.76 12.37
N GLY A 716 5.42 16.62 11.09
CA GLY A 716 4.64 17.15 9.97
C GLY A 716 3.31 16.42 9.78
N GLY A 717 2.53 16.91 8.81
CA GLY A 717 1.25 16.33 8.40
C GLY A 717 1.37 14.88 7.96
N ASN A 718 2.43 14.52 7.24
CA ASN A 718 2.72 13.13 6.85
C ASN A 718 2.89 12.21 8.08
N ASN A 719 3.58 12.64 9.14
CA ASN A 719 3.73 11.83 10.35
C ASN A 719 2.41 11.76 11.14
N LYS A 720 1.66 12.85 11.21
CA LYS A 720 0.35 12.90 11.90
C LYS A 720 -0.66 11.97 11.24
N VAL A 721 -0.75 11.96 9.91
CA VAL A 721 -1.67 11.06 9.20
C VAL A 721 -1.21 9.61 9.32
N MET A 722 0.11 9.32 9.27
CA MET A 722 0.65 7.99 9.58
C MET A 722 0.18 7.47 10.94
N GLN A 723 0.29 8.28 11.99
CA GLN A 723 -0.19 7.91 13.33
C GLN A 723 -1.70 7.67 13.36
N VAL A 724 -2.49 8.62 12.84
CA VAL A 724 -3.97 8.56 12.92
C VAL A 724 -4.53 7.38 12.13
N VAL A 725 -3.97 7.08 10.95
CA VAL A 725 -4.40 5.93 10.14
C VAL A 725 -4.05 4.62 10.83
N LEU A 726 -2.82 4.46 11.35
CA LEU A 726 -2.41 3.23 12.02
C LEU A 726 -3.24 2.97 13.28
N ASP A 727 -3.58 4.02 14.03
CA ASP A 727 -4.48 3.92 15.17
C ASP A 727 -5.94 3.65 14.73
N GLY A 728 -6.36 4.19 13.58
CA GLY A 728 -7.64 3.85 12.95
C GLY A 728 -7.76 2.34 12.65
N ILE A 729 -6.71 1.73 12.09
CA ILE A 729 -6.69 0.27 11.83
C ILE A 729 -6.84 -0.52 13.15
N LYS A 730 -6.21 -0.07 14.24
CA LYS A 730 -6.36 -0.70 15.56
C LYS A 730 -7.77 -0.55 16.15
N LEU A 731 -8.46 0.55 15.81
CA LEU A 731 -9.79 0.86 16.33
C LEU A 731 -10.93 0.21 15.54
N GLN A 732 -10.71 -0.14 14.27
CA GLN A 732 -11.75 -0.71 13.43
C GLN A 732 -12.16 -2.12 13.90
N PRO A 733 -13.38 -2.57 13.57
CA PRO A 733 -13.82 -3.92 13.87
C PRO A 733 -13.13 -4.96 12.98
N CYS A 734 -13.25 -6.24 13.37
CA CYS A 734 -12.94 -7.35 12.47
C CYS A 734 -13.96 -7.40 11.32
N SER A 735 -13.49 -7.72 10.11
CA SER A 735 -14.23 -7.64 8.85
C SER A 735 -14.86 -6.25 8.65
N PRO A 736 -14.05 -5.19 8.60
CA PRO A 736 -14.54 -3.82 8.50
C PRO A 736 -15.06 -3.51 7.09
N THR A 737 -16.02 -2.60 7.02
CA THR A 737 -16.44 -1.90 5.80
C THR A 737 -15.71 -0.57 5.66
N PHE A 738 -15.75 0.06 4.48
CA PHE A 738 -15.15 1.39 4.26
C PHE A 738 -15.73 2.45 5.21
N VAL A 739 -17.04 2.38 5.47
CA VAL A 739 -17.73 3.25 6.44
C VAL A 739 -17.17 3.06 7.84
N SER A 740 -16.96 1.81 8.27
CA SER A 740 -16.37 1.54 9.58
C SER A 740 -14.90 1.95 9.68
N GLY A 741 -14.12 1.81 8.59
CA GLY A 741 -12.74 2.28 8.51
C GLY A 741 -12.64 3.80 8.64
N ARG A 742 -13.50 4.54 7.93
CA ARG A 742 -13.62 6.00 8.05
C ARG A 742 -13.92 6.40 9.50
N ASP A 743 -14.94 5.78 10.08
CA ASP A 743 -15.38 6.12 11.43
C ASP A 743 -14.29 5.80 12.47
N ALA A 744 -13.50 4.74 12.25
CA ALA A 744 -12.35 4.40 13.08
C ALA A 744 -11.21 5.44 12.98
N ILE A 745 -10.93 5.98 11.78
CA ILE A 745 -9.95 7.06 11.59
C ILE A 745 -10.42 8.35 12.30
N ILE A 746 -11.70 8.68 12.20
CA ILE A 746 -12.28 9.83 12.92
C ILE A 746 -12.17 9.63 14.43
N ALA A 747 -12.48 8.42 14.93
CA ALA A 747 -12.34 8.09 16.34
C ALA A 747 -10.88 8.19 16.81
N ALA A 748 -9.91 7.79 15.97
CA ALA A 748 -8.49 7.95 16.25
C ALA A 748 -8.11 9.43 16.40
N ASP A 749 -8.50 10.31 15.47
CA ASP A 749 -8.24 11.75 15.58
C ASP A 749 -8.91 12.36 16.83
N GLN A 750 -10.16 12.00 17.10
CA GLN A 750 -10.86 12.43 18.33
C GLN A 750 -10.09 12.04 19.59
N ALA A 751 -9.54 10.84 19.61
CA ALA A 751 -8.89 10.31 20.80
C ALA A 751 -7.45 10.84 20.98
N ILE A 752 -6.73 11.14 19.90
CA ILE A 752 -5.34 11.62 19.92
C ILE A 752 -5.28 13.15 20.01
N THR A 753 -6.05 13.86 19.19
CA THR A 753 -5.99 15.32 19.05
C THR A 753 -7.16 16.04 19.73
N GLY A 754 -8.20 15.30 20.14
CA GLY A 754 -9.46 15.91 20.60
C GLY A 754 -10.38 16.31 19.45
N GLY A 755 -10.14 15.82 18.23
CA GLY A 755 -10.99 16.05 17.05
C GLY A 755 -10.61 17.30 16.27
N GLN A 756 -9.36 17.78 16.39
CA GLN A 756 -8.88 19.00 15.72
C GLN A 756 -8.94 18.90 14.19
N ASN A 757 -9.02 17.68 13.64
CA ASN A 757 -9.06 17.41 12.21
C ASN A 757 -10.41 16.89 11.75
N PHE A 758 -11.41 16.82 12.63
CA PHE A 758 -12.71 16.22 12.36
C PHE A 758 -13.33 16.70 11.04
N CYS A 759 -13.41 18.02 10.84
CA CYS A 759 -14.02 18.60 9.64
C CYS A 759 -13.21 18.27 8.38
N MET A 760 -11.88 18.36 8.45
CA MET A 760 -10.97 18.09 7.34
C MET A 760 -11.02 16.62 6.92
N ILE A 761 -11.07 15.69 7.89
CA ILE A 761 -11.23 14.27 7.63
C ILE A 761 -12.56 14.04 6.90
N TRP A 762 -13.67 14.55 7.46
CA TRP A 762 -14.98 14.41 6.82
C TRP A 762 -15.03 14.98 5.41
N GLU A 763 -14.40 16.13 5.17
CA GLU A 763 -14.37 16.78 3.86
C GLU A 763 -13.72 15.90 2.80
N VAL A 764 -12.57 15.30 3.13
CA VAL A 764 -11.87 14.36 2.25
C VAL A 764 -12.73 13.12 1.95
N PHE A 765 -13.27 12.47 2.98
CA PHE A 765 -14.08 11.27 2.80
C PHE A 765 -15.35 11.56 2.01
N ALA A 766 -16.06 12.64 2.33
CA ALA A 766 -17.24 13.07 1.60
C ALA A 766 -16.91 13.41 0.14
N ALA A 767 -15.77 14.04 -0.14
CA ALA A 767 -15.35 14.39 -1.50
C ALA A 767 -15.15 13.17 -2.42
N ARG A 768 -14.94 11.98 -1.85
CA ARG A 768 -14.79 10.70 -2.56
C ARG A 768 -15.99 9.76 -2.37
N GLY A 769 -17.13 10.27 -1.90
CA GLY A 769 -18.38 9.51 -1.80
C GLY A 769 -18.56 8.71 -0.50
N LEU A 770 -17.67 8.90 0.48
CA LEU A 770 -17.77 8.32 1.84
C LEU A 770 -18.31 9.34 2.86
N GLY A 771 -19.31 10.12 2.46
CA GLY A 771 -19.99 11.12 3.28
C GLY A 771 -20.85 10.51 4.39
N LYS A 772 -21.44 11.38 5.21
CA LYS A 772 -22.16 11.03 6.45
C LYS A 772 -23.19 9.92 6.26
N ASN A 773 -23.91 9.93 5.13
CA ASN A 773 -25.00 8.99 4.85
C ASN A 773 -24.59 7.87 3.89
N ALA A 774 -23.29 7.71 3.60
CA ALA A 774 -22.81 6.62 2.78
C ALA A 774 -23.18 5.28 3.42
N SER A 775 -23.62 4.32 2.61
CA SER A 775 -24.03 2.99 3.06
C SER A 775 -23.03 1.96 2.60
N ALA A 776 -22.58 1.11 3.51
CA ALA A 776 -21.71 -0.02 3.19
C ALA A 776 -22.46 -1.27 2.72
N GLY A 777 -23.79 -1.30 2.86
CA GLY A 777 -24.56 -2.51 2.56
C GLY A 777 -24.16 -3.67 3.47
N ASP A 778 -24.13 -4.90 2.93
CA ASP A 778 -23.57 -6.07 3.59
C ASP A 778 -22.06 -6.15 3.33
N ALA A 779 -21.28 -6.34 4.40
CA ALA A 779 -19.81 -6.42 4.30
C ALA A 779 -19.30 -7.53 3.36
N ASN A 780 -20.13 -8.51 3.01
CA ASN A 780 -19.80 -9.65 2.14
C ASN A 780 -20.43 -9.53 0.74
N VAL A 781 -21.06 -8.40 0.41
CA VAL A 781 -21.64 -8.12 -0.91
C VAL A 781 -20.95 -6.87 -1.44
N GLY A 782 -20.23 -6.95 -2.56
CA GLY A 782 -19.42 -5.82 -3.01
C GLY A 782 -20.03 -4.99 -4.12
N ASN A 783 -21.35 -5.05 -4.28
CA ASN A 783 -22.10 -4.30 -5.28
C ASN A 783 -23.34 -3.61 -4.71
N ASP A 784 -23.42 -3.45 -3.38
CA ASP A 784 -24.53 -2.81 -2.68
C ASP A 784 -24.10 -1.54 -1.91
N GLN A 785 -22.86 -1.07 -2.12
CA GLN A 785 -22.37 0.16 -1.54
C GLN A 785 -23.07 1.37 -2.19
N VAL A 786 -23.43 2.36 -1.38
CA VAL A 786 -24.07 3.60 -1.84
C VAL A 786 -23.23 4.79 -1.39
N GLU A 787 -22.77 5.57 -2.36
CA GLU A 787 -22.01 6.79 -2.11
C GLU A 787 -22.90 7.94 -1.61
N ASP A 788 -22.30 8.78 -0.79
CA ASP A 788 -22.88 10.03 -0.30
C ASP A 788 -21.77 11.09 -0.23
N PHE A 789 -22.11 12.33 -0.56
CA PHE A 789 -21.16 13.45 -0.51
C PHE A 789 -21.54 14.44 0.61
N THR A 790 -22.47 14.07 1.49
CA THR A 790 -22.99 14.96 2.53
C THR A 790 -22.01 15.08 3.70
N MET A 791 -21.73 16.31 4.10
CA MET A 791 -20.94 16.62 5.30
C MET A 791 -21.80 16.61 6.58
N PRO A 792 -21.29 16.15 7.73
CA PRO A 792 -21.96 16.37 9.01
C PRO A 792 -21.92 17.85 9.42
N SER A 793 -22.77 18.23 10.38
CA SER A 793 -22.67 19.55 10.99
C SER A 793 -21.33 19.67 11.72
N CYS A 794 -20.44 20.47 11.15
CA CYS A 794 -19.13 20.76 11.71
C CYS A 794 -19.30 21.76 12.84
N VAL A 795 -19.76 21.30 14.01
CA VAL A 795 -19.71 22.12 15.23
C VAL A 795 -18.25 22.06 15.69
N LEU A 796 -17.55 23.18 15.50
CA LEU A 796 -16.18 23.41 15.96
C LEU A 796 -16.02 22.84 17.36
N ALA A 797 -14.94 22.07 17.58
CA ALA A 797 -14.64 21.62 18.93
C ALA A 797 -14.48 22.89 19.79
N VAL A 798 -14.98 22.87 21.03
CA VAL A 798 -14.83 24.02 21.96
C VAL A 798 -13.35 24.41 22.18
N LYS A 799 -12.42 23.52 21.80
CA LYS A 799 -10.97 23.75 21.78
C LYS A 799 -10.43 24.48 20.55
N ASP A 800 -11.21 24.69 19.48
CA ASP A 800 -10.77 25.52 18.35
C ASP A 800 -10.68 27.02 18.74
N PHE A 801 -11.34 27.42 19.84
CA PHE A 801 -11.16 28.73 20.47
C PHE A 801 -9.89 28.83 21.34
N GLU A 802 -9.18 27.72 21.57
CA GLU A 802 -7.89 27.68 22.26
C GLU A 802 -6.71 27.48 21.29
N ASN A 803 -6.90 27.72 19.99
CA ASN A 803 -5.81 27.71 19.03
C ASN A 803 -5.02 29.04 19.14
N GLU A 804 -4.04 29.09 20.04
CA GLU A 804 -3.09 30.20 20.23
C GLU A 804 -2.20 30.49 18.99
N GLU A 805 -2.42 29.85 17.83
CA GLU A 805 -1.50 29.90 16.68
C GLU A 805 -2.02 30.59 15.41
N VAL A 806 -3.24 31.15 15.39
CA VAL A 806 -3.76 31.81 14.17
C VAL A 806 -3.49 33.32 14.15
N MET A 807 -3.67 34.02 15.28
CA MET A 807 -3.31 35.43 15.44
C MET A 807 -2.62 35.64 16.80
N LYS A 808 -1.41 36.22 16.82
CA LYS A 808 -0.69 36.58 18.05
C LYS A 808 -0.52 38.09 18.16
N LEU A 809 -0.84 38.65 19.33
CA LEU A 809 -0.48 40.02 19.70
C LEU A 809 0.62 40.01 20.77
N TYR A 810 1.77 40.62 20.48
CA TYR A 810 2.88 40.69 21.43
C TYR A 810 3.76 41.94 21.25
N PRO A 811 4.34 42.47 22.34
CA PRO A 811 4.02 42.15 23.73
C PRO A 811 2.59 42.62 24.09
N ASN A 812 1.92 41.90 24.99
CA ASN A 812 0.61 42.28 25.53
C ASN A 812 0.52 41.75 26.97
N PRO A 813 0.69 42.57 28.02
CA PRO A 813 0.71 44.04 28.03
C PRO A 813 1.89 44.67 27.26
N SER A 814 1.67 45.86 26.66
CA SER A 814 2.64 46.60 25.85
C SER A 814 2.91 47.99 26.42
N SER A 815 4.14 48.49 26.25
CA SER A 815 4.51 49.89 26.54
C SER A 815 4.17 50.87 25.40
N GLY A 816 3.37 50.46 24.42
CA GLY A 816 2.96 51.26 23.28
C GLY A 816 3.26 50.65 21.91
N ILE A 817 4.17 49.68 21.78
CA ILE A 817 4.43 49.00 20.50
C ILE A 817 3.85 47.59 20.54
N VAL A 818 2.95 47.25 19.61
CA VAL A 818 2.28 45.95 19.56
C VAL A 818 2.48 45.34 18.18
N ASN A 819 3.02 44.13 18.12
CA ASN A 819 3.10 43.34 16.89
C ASN A 819 1.88 42.44 16.79
N ILE A 820 1.31 42.37 15.60
CA ILE A 820 0.23 41.48 15.24
C ILE A 820 0.78 40.50 14.22
N ARG A 821 0.81 39.22 14.54
CA ARG A 821 1.18 38.15 13.61
C ARG A 821 -0.06 37.33 13.27
N VAL A 822 -0.32 37.11 11.99
CA VAL A 822 -1.37 36.21 11.49
C VAL A 822 -0.70 35.18 10.58
N SER A 823 -0.77 33.90 10.96
CA SER A 823 -0.09 32.82 10.24
C SER A 823 -0.61 32.69 8.81
N GLN A 824 0.29 32.75 7.81
CA GLN A 824 0.01 32.52 6.39
C GLN A 824 -1.05 33.46 5.76
N TYR A 825 -1.21 34.68 6.29
CA TYR A 825 -2.05 35.69 5.65
C TYR A 825 -1.24 36.71 4.83
N ILE A 826 -1.60 36.83 3.55
CA ILE A 826 -1.13 37.89 2.66
C ILE A 826 -2.38 38.54 2.04
N GLY A 827 -2.57 39.83 2.30
CA GLY A 827 -3.73 40.56 1.80
C GLY A 827 -3.92 41.92 2.45
N LYS A 828 -5.05 42.57 2.14
CA LYS A 828 -5.40 43.87 2.74
C LYS A 828 -6.22 43.67 4.00
N VAL A 829 -5.79 44.33 5.08
CA VAL A 829 -6.53 44.34 6.35
C VAL A 829 -6.91 45.76 6.77
N SER A 830 -8.06 45.86 7.42
CA SER A 830 -8.50 47.02 8.18
C SER A 830 -8.44 46.71 9.67
N ILE A 831 -7.67 47.49 10.42
CA ILE A 831 -7.52 47.37 11.87
C ILE A 831 -8.15 48.58 12.54
N GLN A 832 -8.96 48.36 13.57
CA GLN A 832 -9.63 49.37 14.35
C GLN A 832 -9.42 49.09 15.84
N ILE A 833 -8.99 50.06 16.62
CA ILE A 833 -8.87 49.91 18.08
C ILE A 833 -9.87 50.84 18.75
N ASN A 834 -10.66 50.29 19.66
CA ASN A 834 -11.66 51.00 20.44
C ASN A 834 -11.28 50.97 21.93
N ASP A 835 -11.58 52.05 22.65
CA ASP A 835 -11.56 52.01 24.12
C ASP A 835 -12.77 51.23 24.68
N ILE A 836 -12.77 50.97 25.98
CA ILE A 836 -13.86 50.24 26.67
C ILE A 836 -15.24 50.90 26.54
N THR A 837 -15.31 52.18 26.17
CA THR A 837 -16.57 52.90 25.94
C THR A 837 -17.06 52.79 24.49
N GLY A 838 -16.31 52.07 23.64
CA GLY A 838 -16.62 51.89 22.22
C GLY A 838 -16.15 53.05 21.32
N ARG A 839 -15.41 54.03 21.86
CA ARG A 839 -14.85 55.12 21.07
C ARG A 839 -13.62 54.63 20.32
N VAL A 840 -13.55 54.93 19.03
CA VAL A 840 -12.43 54.58 18.16
C VAL A 840 -11.22 55.44 18.49
N VAL A 841 -10.10 54.82 18.84
CA VAL A 841 -8.85 55.49 19.23
C VAL A 841 -7.70 55.28 18.23
N TYR A 842 -7.81 54.26 17.37
CA TYR A 842 -6.87 54.02 16.27
C TYR A 842 -7.59 53.38 15.09
N THR A 843 -7.19 53.70 13.87
CA THR A 843 -7.73 53.09 12.65
C THR A 843 -6.68 53.02 11.57
N LEU A 844 -6.57 51.86 10.95
CA LEU A 844 -5.78 51.59 9.77
C LEU A 844 -6.70 50.90 8.76
N LYS A 845 -6.87 51.46 7.55
CA LYS A 845 -7.75 50.89 6.52
C LYS A 845 -6.95 50.38 5.34
N ASP A 846 -7.39 49.25 4.80
CA ASP A 846 -6.92 48.65 3.54
C ASP A 846 -5.40 48.56 3.40
N ALA A 847 -4.73 48.22 4.50
CA ALA A 847 -3.29 48.23 4.56
C ALA A 847 -2.73 46.84 4.26
N ASP A 848 -1.65 46.79 3.48
CA ASP A 848 -0.99 45.54 3.12
C ASP A 848 -0.44 44.85 4.39
N PHE A 849 -0.70 43.55 4.49
CA PHE A 849 -0.33 42.72 5.63
C PHE A 849 0.36 41.46 5.12
N GLU A 850 1.61 41.26 5.52
CA GLU A 850 2.44 40.12 5.14
C GLU A 850 2.83 39.34 6.39
N SER A 851 1.96 38.43 6.84
CA SER A 851 2.16 37.57 8.02
C SER A 851 2.33 38.28 9.39
N GLU A 852 2.90 39.48 9.45
CA GLU A 852 3.13 40.26 10.66
C GLU A 852 3.08 41.77 10.37
N LYS A 853 2.55 42.54 11.31
CA LYS A 853 2.51 43.99 11.25
C LYS A 853 2.66 44.61 12.62
N THR A 854 3.53 45.61 12.72
CA THR A 854 3.74 46.40 13.94
C THR A 854 2.80 47.60 13.96
N LEU A 855 2.15 47.81 15.10
CA LEU A 855 1.38 49.00 15.42
C LEU A 855 2.09 49.83 16.49
N ASP A 856 2.15 51.13 16.25
CA ASP A 856 2.56 52.11 17.25
C ASP A 856 1.31 52.73 17.90
N LEU A 857 1.14 52.42 19.18
CA LEU A 857 0.06 52.83 20.07
C LEU A 857 0.61 53.65 21.26
N SER A 858 1.85 54.14 21.20
CA SER A 858 2.49 54.86 22.30
C SER A 858 1.77 56.15 22.71
N SER A 859 0.89 56.67 21.84
CA SER A 859 0.06 57.85 22.11
C SER A 859 -1.21 57.54 22.92
N LEU A 860 -1.54 56.28 23.15
CA LEU A 860 -2.71 55.87 23.93
C LEU A 860 -2.41 55.94 25.43
N ALA A 861 -3.42 56.26 26.23
CA ALA A 861 -3.30 56.24 27.69
C ALA A 861 -3.20 54.79 28.19
N LYS A 862 -2.62 54.61 29.39
CA LYS A 862 -2.59 53.29 30.06
C LYS A 862 -4.01 52.78 30.26
N GLY A 863 -4.29 51.55 29.81
CA GLY A 863 -5.65 51.01 29.83
C GLY A 863 -5.86 49.79 28.96
N VAL A 864 -7.10 49.29 28.96
CA VAL A 864 -7.54 48.15 28.16
C VAL A 864 -8.27 48.66 26.92
N TYR A 865 -7.92 48.09 25.78
CA TYR A 865 -8.47 48.41 24.47
C TYR A 865 -8.92 47.13 23.75
N ILE A 866 -9.85 47.28 22.81
CA ILE A 866 -10.33 46.20 21.95
C ILE A 866 -9.87 46.47 20.51
N LEU A 867 -9.06 45.58 19.97
CA LEU A 867 -8.60 45.60 18.59
C LEU A 867 -9.53 44.73 17.75
N THR A 868 -10.05 45.29 16.65
CA THR A 868 -10.80 44.58 15.62
C THR A 868 -9.99 44.58 14.34
N MET A 869 -9.78 43.42 13.71
CA MET A 869 -9.13 43.28 12.42
C MET A 869 -10.09 42.62 11.43
N LYS A 870 -10.23 43.20 10.24
CA LYS A 870 -11.08 42.70 9.14
C LYS A 870 -10.32 42.63 7.83
N GLY A 871 -10.46 41.54 7.09
CA GLY A 871 -9.89 41.33 5.76
C GLY A 871 -10.66 40.24 5.00
N GLU A 872 -10.21 39.89 3.80
CA GLU A 872 -10.80 38.79 3.03
C GLU A 872 -10.63 37.47 3.80
N GLY A 873 -11.74 36.86 4.24
CA GLY A 873 -11.73 35.66 5.10
C GLY A 873 -11.23 35.87 6.53
N LEU A 874 -10.89 37.11 6.94
CA LEU A 874 -10.40 37.44 8.29
C LEU A 874 -11.41 38.33 9.04
N ASN A 875 -11.77 37.93 10.26
CA ASN A 875 -12.48 38.80 11.21
C ASN A 875 -12.07 38.42 12.64
N TYR A 876 -11.17 39.20 13.23
CA TYR A 876 -10.62 38.96 14.57
C TYR A 876 -10.93 40.11 15.53
N VAL A 877 -11.16 39.77 16.80
CA VAL A 877 -11.33 40.73 17.89
C VAL A 877 -10.45 40.28 19.04
N GLU A 878 -9.52 41.13 19.46
CA GLU A 878 -8.53 40.81 20.50
C GLU A 878 -8.37 41.93 21.53
N LYS A 879 -8.01 41.54 22.75
CA LYS A 879 -7.79 42.48 23.86
C LYS A 879 -6.36 42.99 23.86
N VAL A 880 -6.16 44.29 23.88
CA VAL A 880 -4.83 44.94 23.98
C VAL A 880 -4.74 45.70 25.30
N ILE A 881 -3.66 45.49 26.04
CA ILE A 881 -3.36 46.18 27.30
C ILE A 881 -2.15 47.09 27.08
N ILE A 882 -2.32 48.39 27.29
CA ILE A 882 -1.23 49.37 27.29
C ILE A 882 -0.87 49.67 28.75
N ASP A 883 0.36 49.37 29.14
CA ASP A 883 0.90 49.52 30.50
C ASP A 883 1.81 50.74 30.67
#